data_AF-A0A858RIJ4-F1
#
_entry.id   AF-A0A858RIJ4-F1
#
_cell.length_a   1.000
_cell.length_b   1.000
_cell.length_c   1.000
_cell.angle_alpha   90.00
_cell.angle_beta   90.00
_cell.angle_gamma   90.00
#
_symmetry.space_group_name_H-M   'P 1'
#
loop_
_entity.id
_entity.type
_entity.pdbx_description
1 polymer ?
#
loop_
_entity_poly.entity_id
_entity_poly.type
_entity_poly.pdbx_seq_one_letter_code
_entity_poly.pdbx_strand_id
1 'polypeptide(L)'
;MDDFSPPPSEEIPTRFLELATRPLENHPEVRDDAQGELMGRLNFAARGREAEVDDATTRLETSAPGNWVGQAIAIAVLLLVTIVLAVAGGFAPFLEMRNAFGVMVTEGPEIAVFKKPAELTPEQRDFMASTLPPGGGSLFDFESLRKKYPDDPAVYEAVINFDFSRNTVPADYRETWQRLDPHNGIWSYKVAMKKMSEAVDFGAGMVRDEAVFTEGWEALQEALAAEHFQSRLPALRTRYVELLKPQETVIGRSGQFVLANYLGYGTNFSFPQPLATAFKIQAGRLETAKDTAGFHQLVKNWRRLVRKLSADVRTDQDNYAMQTIYRANTELLDVAKRMGATIDAGELERIEREMSAPSSSSFAHVGEMSMMLRSTGGMYWEGMDRELLKPGRMAEYAFTDQIVVILALAALVIVAIFLCIESVRRGKRLNGLANGLEPLFTGEDYLWIAGFGAGVPLLWFVGISGFTPLGCRDLGFLEFEAPISMMQALAAFLLVGAMLIQTAQWRITRRTGFLALGSRHLVVGWIIALLPAATIPLTGTVRYWSGSREDFLLAMLLSCGVPALWLLWQGGAMLFSPGSSALGKVLLARKLAWPVTGLCVLLLASYPLLRAAEKRWIAQDELTSRDPRDGGLTKMEQITIDKGREQRLKAIGSDVDPGW
;
A
#
# COMPACT_ATOMS: atom_id res chain seq x y z
N MET A 1 49.16 -17.83 -70.79
CA MET A 1 48.85 -17.30 -69.45
C MET A 1 47.38 -16.99 -69.51
N ASP A 2 46.57 -18.02 -69.27
CA ASP A 2 45.12 -17.88 -69.25
C ASP A 2 44.74 -17.13 -67.98
N ASP A 3 43.97 -16.08 -68.18
CA ASP A 3 43.44 -15.19 -67.17
C ASP A 3 42.44 -15.98 -66.31
N PHE A 4 42.95 -16.57 -65.24
CA PHE A 4 42.17 -17.34 -64.28
C PHE A 4 41.42 -16.36 -63.38
N SER A 5 40.44 -15.65 -63.96
CA SER A 5 39.44 -14.93 -63.19
C SER A 5 38.62 -15.97 -62.42
N PRO A 6 38.66 -16.00 -61.07
CA PRO A 6 37.84 -16.92 -60.30
C PRO A 6 36.36 -16.71 -60.65
N PRO A 7 35.54 -17.77 -60.61
CA PRO A 7 34.11 -17.65 -60.89
C PRO A 7 33.50 -16.58 -59.97
N PRO A 8 32.59 -15.72 -60.47
CA PRO A 8 32.03 -14.56 -59.74
C PRO A 8 31.32 -14.93 -58.41
N SER A 9 31.09 -16.23 -58.16
CA SER A 9 30.53 -16.74 -56.90
C SER A 9 31.52 -16.79 -55.73
N GLU A 10 32.84 -16.80 -55.95
CA GLU A 10 33.85 -16.86 -54.87
C GLU A 10 34.25 -15.49 -54.32
N GLU A 11 33.95 -14.41 -55.06
CA GLU A 11 34.30 -13.04 -54.64
C GLU A 11 33.41 -12.54 -53.49
N ILE A 12 32.12 -12.87 -53.49
CA ILE A 12 31.15 -12.35 -52.51
C ILE A 12 31.46 -12.79 -51.07
N PRO A 13 31.72 -14.08 -50.76
CA PRO A 13 32.07 -14.49 -49.40
C PRO A 13 33.39 -13.89 -48.91
N THR A 14 34.38 -13.78 -49.80
CA THR A 14 35.68 -13.18 -49.48
C THR A 14 35.51 -11.70 -49.14
N ARG A 15 34.72 -10.98 -49.94
CA ARG A 15 34.40 -9.58 -49.73
C ARG A 15 33.66 -9.35 -48.41
N PHE A 16 32.68 -10.20 -48.11
CA PHE A 16 31.98 -10.18 -46.82
C PHE A 16 32.95 -10.30 -45.64
N LEU A 17 33.87 -11.28 -45.69
CA LEU A 17 34.86 -11.53 -44.63
C LEU A 17 35.79 -10.34 -44.42
N GLU A 18 36.26 -9.71 -45.50
CA GLU A 18 37.07 -8.50 -45.43
C GLU A 18 36.36 -7.37 -44.69
N LEU A 19 35.12 -7.08 -45.07
CA LEU A 19 34.33 -5.98 -44.51
C LEU A 19 33.91 -6.25 -43.06
N ALA A 20 33.45 -7.47 -42.76
CA ALA A 20 33.03 -7.86 -41.41
C ALA A 20 34.20 -7.89 -40.40
N THR A 21 35.45 -7.99 -40.89
CA THR A 21 36.65 -7.98 -40.05
C THR A 21 37.44 -6.67 -40.10
N ARG A 22 36.96 -5.67 -40.85
CA ARG A 22 37.57 -4.33 -40.97
C ARG A 22 37.95 -3.67 -39.63
N PRO A 23 37.16 -3.76 -38.54
CA PRO A 23 37.57 -3.22 -37.23
C PRO A 23 38.86 -3.79 -36.64
N LEU A 24 39.34 -4.91 -37.18
CA LEU A 24 40.53 -5.62 -36.74
C LEU A 24 41.75 -5.36 -37.65
N GLU A 25 41.67 -4.43 -38.61
CA GLU A 25 42.79 -4.11 -39.53
C GLU A 25 44.10 -3.78 -38.79
N ASN A 26 44.02 -3.14 -37.62
CA ASN A 26 45.19 -2.80 -36.80
C ASN A 26 45.74 -3.98 -35.99
N HIS A 27 45.15 -5.17 -36.11
CA HIS A 27 45.48 -6.38 -35.35
C HIS A 27 45.43 -7.61 -36.29
N PRO A 28 46.40 -7.78 -37.21
CA PRO A 28 46.34 -8.77 -38.28
C PRO A 28 46.18 -10.21 -37.76
N GLU A 29 46.93 -10.61 -36.72
CA GLU A 29 46.81 -11.95 -36.13
C GLU A 29 45.38 -12.25 -35.62
N VAL A 30 44.73 -11.25 -35.02
CA VAL A 30 43.36 -11.40 -34.50
C VAL A 30 42.33 -11.38 -35.63
N ARG A 31 42.65 -10.68 -36.72
CA ARG A 31 41.82 -10.60 -37.93
C ARG A 31 41.79 -11.95 -38.64
N ASP A 32 42.93 -12.60 -38.81
CA ASP A 32 43.03 -13.90 -39.49
C ASP A 32 42.23 -14.97 -38.74
N ASP A 33 42.35 -15.01 -37.41
CA ASP A 33 41.52 -15.87 -36.55
C ASP A 33 40.02 -15.59 -36.71
N ALA A 34 39.64 -14.32 -36.79
CA ALA A 34 38.26 -13.88 -36.95
C ALA A 34 37.68 -14.25 -38.32
N GLN A 35 38.48 -14.10 -39.38
CA GLN A 35 38.12 -14.53 -40.73
C GLN A 35 37.96 -16.05 -40.80
N GLY A 36 38.87 -16.81 -40.18
CA GLY A 36 38.75 -18.27 -40.08
C GLY A 36 37.46 -18.71 -39.39
N GLU A 37 37.08 -18.06 -38.28
CA GLU A 37 35.82 -18.34 -37.58
C GLU A 37 34.59 -18.04 -38.46
N LEU A 38 34.55 -16.88 -39.12
CA LEU A 38 33.43 -16.50 -40.00
C LEU A 38 33.34 -17.38 -41.25
N MET A 39 34.47 -17.71 -41.87
CA MET A 39 34.54 -18.61 -43.02
C MET A 39 34.01 -20.00 -42.66
N GLY A 40 34.39 -20.53 -41.49
CA GLY A 40 33.85 -21.78 -40.97
C GLY A 40 32.32 -21.76 -40.80
N ARG A 41 31.76 -20.63 -40.33
CA ARG A 41 30.31 -20.44 -40.20
C ARG A 41 29.60 -20.33 -41.54
N LEU A 42 30.16 -19.54 -42.49
CA LEU A 42 29.62 -19.38 -43.84
C LEU A 42 29.56 -20.73 -44.57
N ASN A 43 30.66 -21.49 -44.56
CA ASN A 43 30.73 -22.79 -45.23
C ASN A 43 29.70 -23.80 -44.69
N PHE A 44 29.33 -23.68 -43.42
CA PHE A 44 28.35 -24.55 -42.78
C PHE A 44 26.90 -24.08 -42.99
N ALA A 45 26.63 -22.77 -42.85
CA ALA A 45 25.28 -22.24 -42.71
C ALA A 45 24.76 -21.43 -43.91
N ALA A 46 25.64 -21.01 -44.83
CA ALA A 46 25.25 -20.20 -45.99
C ALA A 46 24.88 -21.03 -47.24
N ARG A 47 24.97 -22.37 -47.20
CA ARG A 47 24.58 -23.22 -48.33
C ARG A 47 23.11 -22.98 -48.72
N GLY A 48 22.87 -22.49 -49.93
CA GLY A 48 21.54 -22.14 -50.43
C GLY A 48 21.01 -20.80 -49.90
N ARG A 49 21.87 -19.94 -49.36
CA ARG A 49 21.54 -18.58 -48.87
C ARG A 49 22.45 -17.51 -49.47
N GLU A 50 22.96 -17.71 -50.69
CA GLU A 50 23.90 -16.76 -51.31
C GLU A 50 23.32 -15.33 -51.40
N ALA A 51 22.02 -15.20 -51.69
CA ALA A 51 21.35 -13.90 -51.73
C ALA A 51 21.34 -13.16 -50.37
N GLU A 52 21.29 -13.88 -49.24
CA GLU A 52 21.38 -13.26 -47.90
C GLU A 52 22.80 -12.73 -47.64
N VAL A 53 23.82 -13.46 -48.10
CA VAL A 53 25.23 -13.05 -47.97
C VAL A 53 25.50 -11.81 -48.83
N ASP A 54 24.96 -11.75 -50.05
CA ASP A 54 25.12 -10.62 -50.96
C ASP A 54 24.46 -9.32 -50.44
N ASP A 55 23.22 -9.40 -49.93
CA ASP A 55 22.56 -8.26 -49.25
C ASP A 55 23.36 -7.81 -48.02
N ALA A 56 23.89 -8.76 -47.23
CA ALA A 56 24.72 -8.44 -46.09
C ALA A 56 26.03 -7.73 -46.50
N THR A 57 26.71 -8.20 -47.55
CA THR A 57 27.92 -7.57 -48.10
C THR A 57 27.64 -6.14 -48.56
N THR A 58 26.58 -5.94 -49.35
CA THR A 58 26.18 -4.62 -49.86
C THR A 58 25.96 -3.60 -48.73
N ARG A 59 25.38 -4.04 -47.60
CA ARG A 59 25.20 -3.18 -46.42
C ARG A 59 26.49 -2.84 -45.71
N LEU A 60 27.40 -3.81 -45.61
CA LEU A 60 28.71 -3.58 -44.99
C LEU A 60 29.58 -2.64 -45.84
N GLU A 61 29.43 -2.63 -47.16
CA GLU A 61 30.16 -1.71 -48.04
C GLU A 61 29.72 -0.26 -47.87
N THR A 62 28.43 -0.05 -47.67
CA THR A 62 27.83 1.29 -47.57
C THR A 62 27.88 1.89 -46.16
N SER A 63 28.28 1.11 -45.16
CA SER A 63 28.19 1.50 -43.76
C SER A 63 29.55 1.53 -43.06
N ALA A 64 29.75 2.52 -42.20
CA ALA A 64 30.92 2.54 -41.31
C ALA A 64 30.81 1.44 -40.24
N PRO A 65 31.94 0.89 -39.76
CA PRO A 65 31.90 -0.07 -38.66
C PRO A 65 31.30 0.54 -37.38
N GLY A 66 30.67 -0.29 -36.56
CA GLY A 66 30.04 0.17 -35.33
C GLY A 66 31.05 0.76 -34.32
N ASN A 67 30.73 1.93 -33.77
CA ASN A 67 31.48 2.53 -32.65
C ASN A 67 30.81 2.17 -31.30
N TRP A 68 30.88 0.90 -30.93
CA TRP A 68 30.23 0.43 -29.70
C TRP A 68 30.79 1.09 -28.43
N VAL A 69 32.08 1.41 -28.38
CA VAL A 69 32.68 2.06 -27.20
C VAL A 69 32.04 3.42 -26.95
N GLY A 70 31.87 4.24 -28.00
CA GLY A 70 31.15 5.52 -27.89
C GLY A 70 29.70 5.34 -27.44
N GLN A 71 29.00 4.33 -27.96
CA GLN A 71 27.62 4.01 -27.54
C GLN A 71 27.54 3.55 -26.09
N ALA A 72 28.46 2.70 -25.64
CA ALA A 72 28.51 2.22 -24.26
C ALA A 72 28.77 3.37 -23.28
N ILE A 73 29.65 4.32 -23.64
CA ILE A 73 29.87 5.54 -22.86
C ILE A 73 28.58 6.37 -22.79
N ALA A 74 27.90 6.58 -23.92
CA ALA A 74 26.64 7.32 -23.95
C ALA A 74 25.56 6.68 -23.08
N ILE A 75 25.43 5.34 -23.13
CA ILE A 75 24.51 4.58 -22.29
C ILE A 75 24.89 4.71 -20.81
N ALA A 76 26.16 4.58 -20.46
CA ALA A 76 26.63 4.71 -19.08
C ALA A 76 26.34 6.12 -18.52
N VAL A 77 26.56 7.18 -19.31
CA VAL A 77 26.21 8.55 -18.93
C VAL A 77 24.71 8.69 -18.73
N LEU A 78 23.89 8.16 -19.65
CA LEU A 78 22.43 8.22 -19.55
C LEU A 78 21.90 7.44 -18.33
N LEU A 79 22.47 6.27 -18.02
CA LEU A 79 22.14 5.51 -16.82
C LEU A 79 22.55 6.26 -15.56
N LEU A 80 23.72 6.87 -15.52
CA LEU A 80 24.17 7.68 -14.39
C LEU A 80 23.20 8.85 -14.13
N VAL A 81 22.83 9.58 -15.19
CA VAL A 81 21.82 10.65 -15.09
C VAL A 81 20.49 10.10 -14.59
N THR A 82 20.05 8.95 -15.12
CA THR A 82 18.80 8.29 -14.69
C THR A 82 18.84 7.90 -13.22
N ILE A 83 19.94 7.33 -12.73
CA ILE A 83 20.14 6.97 -11.32
C ILE A 83 20.14 8.22 -10.45
N VAL A 84 20.88 9.26 -10.83
CA VAL A 84 20.94 10.53 -10.07
C VAL A 84 19.55 11.16 -9.97
N LEU A 85 18.78 11.20 -11.06
CA LEU A 85 17.42 11.71 -11.06
C LEU A 85 16.45 10.81 -10.27
N ALA A 86 16.58 9.48 -10.38
CA ALA A 86 15.79 8.53 -9.62
C ALA A 86 16.06 8.65 -8.11
N VAL A 87 17.31 8.86 -7.71
CA VAL A 87 17.67 9.12 -6.31
C VAL A 87 17.14 10.49 -5.89
N ALA A 88 17.37 11.55 -6.67
CA ALA A 88 16.88 12.89 -6.34
C ALA A 88 15.35 12.95 -6.22
N GLY A 89 14.62 12.27 -7.10
CA GLY A 89 13.15 12.26 -7.14
C GLY A 89 12.48 11.18 -6.27
N GLY A 90 13.10 10.00 -6.15
CA GLY A 90 12.54 8.82 -5.49
C GLY A 90 12.99 8.63 -4.04
N PHE A 91 14.09 9.27 -3.60
CA PHE A 91 14.55 9.15 -2.21
C PHE A 91 13.61 9.82 -1.22
N ALA A 92 12.95 10.93 -1.59
CA ALA A 92 11.93 11.57 -0.73
C ALA A 92 10.75 10.62 -0.42
N PRO A 93 10.08 10.00 -1.40
CA PRO A 93 8.99 9.05 -1.15
C PRO A 93 9.45 7.73 -0.52
N PHE A 94 10.66 7.23 -0.83
CA PHE A 94 11.21 6.07 -0.13
C PHE A 94 11.49 6.40 1.35
N LEU A 95 11.97 7.62 1.65
CA LEU A 95 12.08 8.10 3.02
C LEU A 95 10.71 8.32 3.65
N GLU A 96 9.72 8.87 2.95
CA GLU A 96 8.34 8.98 3.46
C GLU A 96 7.76 7.60 3.77
N MET A 97 7.98 6.61 2.90
CA MET A 97 7.56 5.22 3.09
C MET A 97 8.33 4.58 4.25
N ARG A 98 9.65 4.67 4.28
CA ARG A 98 10.48 4.17 5.39
C ARG A 98 10.10 4.82 6.70
N ASN A 99 9.85 6.12 6.71
CA ASN A 99 9.43 6.85 7.90
C ASN A 99 8.02 6.42 8.29
N ALA A 100 7.09 6.22 7.37
CA ALA A 100 5.75 5.72 7.69
C ALA A 100 5.73 4.26 8.16
N PHE A 101 6.57 3.39 7.59
CA PHE A 101 6.76 2.03 8.09
C PHE A 101 7.50 2.03 9.42
N GLY A 102 8.53 2.86 9.61
CA GLY A 102 9.18 3.07 10.90
C GLY A 102 8.19 3.59 11.95
N VAL A 103 7.26 4.45 11.54
CA VAL A 103 6.14 4.95 12.36
C VAL A 103 5.14 3.87 12.73
N MET A 104 4.89 2.90 11.84
CA MET A 104 4.02 1.76 12.13
C MET A 104 4.72 0.65 12.94
N VAL A 105 6.05 0.55 12.89
CA VAL A 105 6.78 -0.65 13.37
C VAL A 105 7.69 -0.37 14.58
N THR A 106 8.33 0.80 14.72
CA THR A 106 9.41 0.98 15.72
C THR A 106 9.51 2.34 16.43
N GLU A 107 9.13 3.47 15.81
CA GLU A 107 9.39 4.82 16.35
C GLU A 107 8.15 5.69 16.15
N GLY A 108 7.51 6.19 17.21
CA GLY A 108 6.21 6.87 17.11
C GLY A 108 6.10 8.02 16.07
N PRO A 109 4.86 8.40 15.65
CA PRO A 109 4.51 9.30 14.53
C PRO A 109 5.01 10.77 14.58
N GLU A 110 6.03 11.11 15.36
CA GLU A 110 6.07 12.40 16.06
C GLU A 110 6.51 13.64 15.24
N ILE A 111 7.09 13.56 14.04
CA ILE A 111 7.77 14.75 13.46
C ILE A 111 7.38 15.13 12.02
N ALA A 112 6.99 14.19 11.16
CA ALA A 112 6.81 14.49 9.72
C ALA A 112 5.45 15.11 9.36
N VAL A 113 4.41 14.93 10.19
CA VAL A 113 3.02 15.25 9.81
C VAL A 113 2.59 16.68 10.20
N PHE A 114 3.26 17.28 11.19
CA PHE A 114 2.93 18.61 11.66
C PHE A 114 3.44 19.71 10.72
N LYS A 115 2.82 20.90 10.77
CA LYS A 115 3.36 22.07 10.07
C LYS A 115 4.81 22.29 10.50
N LYS A 116 5.63 22.83 9.58
CA LYS A 116 6.98 23.28 9.95
C LYS A 116 6.84 24.21 11.16
N PRO A 117 7.66 24.11 12.20
CA PRO A 117 7.52 24.94 13.41
C PRO A 117 7.43 26.45 13.10
N ALA A 118 8.05 26.91 12.01
CA ALA A 118 7.99 28.29 11.55
C ALA A 118 6.61 28.75 11.02
N GLU A 119 5.73 27.83 10.61
CA GLU A 119 4.39 28.12 10.06
C GLU A 119 3.28 28.02 11.12
N LEU A 120 3.62 27.61 12.34
CA LEU A 120 2.70 27.49 13.47
C LEU A 120 2.68 28.80 14.27
N THR A 121 1.51 29.19 14.75
CA THR A 121 1.44 30.28 15.73
C THR A 121 2.24 29.90 16.99
N PRO A 122 2.69 30.88 17.80
CA PRO A 122 3.36 30.58 19.07
C PRO A 122 2.53 29.61 19.92
N GLU A 123 1.23 29.87 20.07
CA GLU A 123 0.29 29.03 20.82
C GLU A 123 0.22 27.59 20.28
N GLN A 124 0.18 27.42 18.96
CA GLN A 124 0.14 26.12 18.31
C GLN A 124 1.44 25.31 18.51
N ARG A 125 2.60 25.97 18.39
CA ARG A 125 3.90 25.34 18.71
C ARG A 125 3.96 24.92 20.16
N ASP A 126 3.47 25.81 21.02
CA ASP A 126 3.52 25.66 22.46
C ASP A 126 2.62 24.51 22.92
N PHE A 127 1.43 24.37 22.33
CA PHE A 127 0.53 23.23 22.50
C PHE A 127 1.14 21.91 22.01
N MET A 128 1.73 21.89 20.80
CA MET A 128 2.42 20.70 20.28
C MET A 128 3.60 20.27 21.16
N ALA A 129 4.42 21.22 21.60
CA ALA A 129 5.59 20.95 22.45
C ALA A 129 5.20 20.39 23.83
N SER A 130 4.02 20.77 24.34
CA SER A 130 3.44 20.16 25.55
C SER A 130 2.74 18.83 25.31
N THR A 131 2.47 18.46 24.05
CA THR A 131 1.81 17.20 23.71
C THR A 131 2.82 16.12 23.34
N LEU A 132 3.95 16.46 22.74
CA LEU A 132 4.95 15.51 22.22
C LEU A 132 6.30 15.80 22.89
N PRO A 133 6.80 14.94 23.81
CA PRO A 133 8.05 15.21 24.48
C PRO A 133 9.24 15.15 23.51
N PRO A 134 10.26 16.02 23.68
CA PRO A 134 11.46 15.96 22.87
C PRO A 134 12.28 14.69 23.22
N GLY A 135 12.17 13.63 22.40
CA GLY A 135 13.10 12.50 22.45
C GLY A 135 12.52 11.08 22.46
N GLY A 136 11.26 10.85 22.07
CA GLY A 136 10.72 9.48 21.91
C GLY A 136 10.50 8.69 23.19
N GLY A 137 10.43 9.37 24.36
CA GLY A 137 9.85 8.82 25.60
C GLY A 137 8.33 8.67 25.50
N SER A 138 7.63 8.31 26.60
CA SER A 138 6.18 8.08 26.57
C SER A 138 5.47 9.17 25.76
N LEU A 139 4.72 8.80 24.72
CA LEU A 139 4.18 9.61 23.61
C LEU A 139 3.54 10.97 23.99
N PHE A 140 3.34 11.25 25.28
CA PHE A 140 2.69 12.43 25.79
C PHE A 140 3.30 12.92 27.11
N ASP A 141 3.53 14.23 27.21
CA ASP A 141 3.79 14.94 28.47
C ASP A 141 2.50 15.61 28.97
N PHE A 142 1.52 14.78 29.34
CA PHE A 142 0.23 15.23 29.88
C PHE A 142 0.38 16.09 31.13
N GLU A 143 1.48 15.96 31.88
CA GLU A 143 1.75 16.79 33.05
C GLU A 143 2.09 18.24 32.63
N SER A 144 2.95 18.42 31.63
CA SER A 144 3.21 19.74 31.04
C SER A 144 1.97 20.32 30.38
N LEU A 145 1.17 19.50 29.68
CA LEU A 145 -0.10 19.92 29.09
C LEU A 145 -1.08 20.43 30.17
N ARG A 146 -1.23 19.70 31.29
CA ARG A 146 -2.08 20.07 32.44
C ARG A 146 -1.60 21.36 33.10
N LYS A 147 -0.30 21.51 33.35
CA LYS A 147 0.26 22.71 34.01
C LYS A 147 0.01 23.98 33.20
N LYS A 148 0.00 23.84 31.88
CA LYS A 148 -0.05 24.94 30.92
C LYS A 148 -1.46 25.35 30.55
N TYR A 149 -2.37 24.38 30.46
CA TYR A 149 -3.78 24.59 30.21
C TYR A 149 -4.62 24.07 31.39
N PRO A 150 -4.42 24.61 32.62
CA PRO A 150 -5.07 24.11 33.83
C PRO A 150 -6.58 24.36 33.84
N ASP A 151 -7.05 25.26 32.99
CA ASP A 151 -8.44 25.70 32.90
C ASP A 151 -9.16 25.20 31.64
N ASP A 152 -8.50 24.38 30.84
CA ASP A 152 -9.10 23.82 29.64
C ASP A 152 -9.73 22.44 29.93
N PRO A 153 -11.07 22.31 29.86
CA PRO A 153 -11.74 21.07 30.21
C PRO A 153 -11.45 19.92 29.24
N ALA A 154 -11.11 20.20 27.98
CA ALA A 154 -10.77 19.18 26.99
C ALA A 154 -9.37 18.61 27.22
N VAL A 155 -8.41 19.48 27.55
CA VAL A 155 -7.07 19.07 28.00
C VAL A 155 -7.17 18.27 29.29
N TYR A 156 -7.94 18.75 30.26
CA TYR A 156 -8.14 18.06 31.52
C TYR A 156 -8.75 16.67 31.32
N GLU A 157 -9.74 16.53 30.42
CA GLU A 157 -10.35 15.24 30.12
C GLU A 157 -9.36 14.23 29.53
N ALA A 158 -8.48 14.68 28.63
CA ALA A 158 -7.45 13.83 28.02
C ALA A 158 -6.41 13.36 29.05
N VAL A 159 -5.93 14.27 29.90
CA VAL A 159 -5.00 13.98 31.01
C VAL A 159 -5.60 12.92 31.94
N ILE A 160 -6.87 13.09 32.28
CA ILE A 160 -7.57 12.18 33.19
C ILE A 160 -7.80 10.80 32.57
N ASN A 161 -8.15 10.73 31.29
CA ASN A 161 -8.24 9.45 30.58
C ASN A 161 -6.90 8.69 30.62
N PHE A 162 -5.79 9.42 30.50
CA PHE A 162 -4.45 8.85 30.58
C PHE A 162 -4.07 8.44 32.00
N ASP A 163 -4.30 9.28 33.00
CA ASP A 163 -4.05 8.99 34.42
C ASP A 163 -4.88 7.79 34.91
N PHE A 164 -6.11 7.65 34.43
CA PHE A 164 -6.92 6.47 34.71
C PHE A 164 -6.29 5.19 34.16
N SER A 165 -5.72 5.22 32.94
CA SER A 165 -5.02 4.06 32.37
C SER A 165 -3.76 3.64 33.17
N ARG A 166 -3.17 4.58 33.91
CA ARG A 166 -1.99 4.37 34.76
C ARG A 166 -2.31 4.17 36.24
N ASN A 167 -3.59 4.17 36.61
CA ASN A 167 -4.06 4.17 37.99
C ASN A 167 -3.62 5.38 38.84
N THR A 168 -3.20 6.51 38.25
CA THR A 168 -2.62 7.68 38.94
C THR A 168 -3.56 8.88 38.99
N VAL A 169 -4.73 8.74 39.60
CA VAL A 169 -5.72 9.84 39.63
C VAL A 169 -5.31 10.91 40.64
N PRO A 170 -5.30 12.20 40.25
CA PRO A 170 -5.01 13.30 41.17
C PRO A 170 -6.01 13.39 42.33
N ALA A 171 -5.54 13.67 43.54
CA ALA A 171 -6.40 13.81 44.72
C ALA A 171 -7.39 15.00 44.60
N ASP A 172 -6.99 16.05 43.86
CA ASP A 172 -7.77 17.24 43.56
C ASP A 172 -8.74 17.05 42.38
N TYR A 173 -8.92 15.82 41.90
CA TYR A 173 -9.73 15.53 40.71
C TYR A 173 -11.14 16.10 40.82
N ARG A 174 -11.81 15.83 41.94
CA ARG A 174 -13.20 16.24 42.15
C ARG A 174 -13.38 17.75 42.18
N GLU A 175 -12.51 18.43 42.91
CA GLU A 175 -12.50 19.88 43.02
C GLU A 175 -12.23 20.54 41.66
N THR A 176 -11.29 19.99 40.90
CA THR A 176 -10.92 20.54 39.59
C THR A 176 -12.05 20.42 38.58
N TRP A 177 -12.72 19.27 38.45
CA TRP A 177 -13.80 19.16 37.48
C TRP A 177 -15.04 19.94 37.89
N GLN A 178 -15.36 20.03 39.19
CA GLN A 178 -16.46 20.88 39.67
C GLN A 178 -16.22 22.35 39.36
N ARG A 179 -14.96 22.78 39.31
CA ARG A 179 -14.58 24.13 38.88
C ARG A 179 -14.70 24.31 37.35
N LEU A 180 -14.31 23.30 36.57
CA LEU A 180 -14.22 23.41 35.10
C LEU A 180 -15.57 23.20 34.38
N ASP A 181 -16.40 22.26 34.84
CA ASP A 181 -17.66 21.89 34.18
C ASP A 181 -18.69 21.33 35.20
N PRO A 182 -19.22 22.17 36.12
CA PRO A 182 -19.92 21.76 37.35
C PRO A 182 -21.19 20.91 37.21
N HIS A 183 -21.71 20.68 36.00
CA HIS A 183 -22.96 19.95 35.77
C HIS A 183 -22.83 18.81 34.76
N ASN A 184 -21.60 18.48 34.38
CA ASN A 184 -21.32 17.43 33.42
C ASN A 184 -21.14 16.05 34.09
N GLY A 185 -22.08 15.14 33.85
CA GLY A 185 -22.03 13.79 34.39
C GLY A 185 -20.91 12.90 33.84
N ILE A 186 -20.20 13.34 32.79
CA ILE A 186 -19.10 12.56 32.19
C ILE A 186 -17.98 12.30 33.21
N TRP A 187 -17.75 13.23 34.15
CA TRP A 187 -16.70 13.11 35.16
C TRP A 187 -17.01 12.04 36.20
N SER A 188 -18.21 12.09 36.79
CA SER A 188 -18.69 11.06 37.71
C SER A 188 -18.79 9.69 37.02
N TYR A 189 -19.09 9.66 35.71
CA TYR A 189 -19.03 8.44 34.92
C TYR A 189 -17.63 7.85 34.86
N LYS A 190 -16.59 8.66 34.60
CA LYS A 190 -15.21 8.15 34.57
C LYS A 190 -14.70 7.71 35.94
N VAL A 191 -15.16 8.35 37.02
CA VAL A 191 -14.91 7.88 38.40
C VAL A 191 -15.55 6.52 38.61
N ALA A 192 -16.83 6.37 38.25
CA ALA A 192 -17.55 5.11 38.34
C ALA A 192 -16.84 4.00 37.55
N MET A 193 -16.43 4.29 36.31
CA MET A 193 -15.64 3.39 35.47
C MET A 193 -14.40 2.88 36.18
N LYS A 194 -13.57 3.78 36.73
CA LYS A 194 -12.34 3.40 37.42
C LYS A 194 -12.62 2.59 38.68
N LYS A 195 -13.52 3.07 39.54
CA LYS A 195 -13.88 2.38 40.78
C LYS A 195 -14.41 0.97 40.49
N MET A 196 -15.26 0.81 39.47
CA MET A 196 -15.69 -0.52 39.04
C MET A 196 -14.55 -1.38 38.50
N SER A 197 -13.55 -0.78 37.85
CA SER A 197 -12.39 -1.55 37.37
C SER A 197 -11.48 -2.05 38.50
N GLU A 198 -11.43 -1.33 39.62
CA GLU A 198 -10.72 -1.72 40.83
C GLU A 198 -11.54 -2.76 41.62
N ALA A 199 -12.86 -2.54 41.71
CA ALA A 199 -13.76 -3.33 42.53
C ALA A 199 -14.18 -4.67 41.90
N VAL A 200 -14.20 -4.81 40.58
CA VAL A 200 -14.74 -6.01 39.90
C VAL A 200 -13.62 -6.82 39.27
N ASP A 201 -13.70 -8.15 39.40
CA ASP A 201 -12.93 -9.09 38.57
C ASP A 201 -13.74 -9.44 37.32
N PHE A 202 -13.29 -9.00 36.15
CA PHE A 202 -14.02 -9.23 34.89
C PHE A 202 -14.03 -10.69 34.44
N GLY A 203 -12.98 -11.45 34.76
CA GLY A 203 -12.88 -12.86 34.37
C GLY A 203 -13.77 -13.73 35.23
N ALA A 204 -13.85 -13.41 36.52
CA ALA A 204 -14.67 -14.15 37.48
C ALA A 204 -16.11 -13.63 37.60
N GLY A 205 -16.40 -12.41 37.15
CA GLY A 205 -17.71 -11.77 37.30
C GLY A 205 -18.09 -11.49 38.75
N MET A 206 -17.12 -11.21 39.62
CA MET A 206 -17.30 -11.04 41.07
C MET A 206 -16.78 -9.70 41.58
N VAL A 207 -17.27 -9.26 42.73
CA VAL A 207 -16.78 -8.08 43.45
C VAL A 207 -15.62 -8.47 44.36
N ARG A 208 -14.46 -7.85 44.15
CA ARG A 208 -13.23 -7.96 44.95
C ARG A 208 -13.26 -7.05 46.17
N ASP A 209 -13.83 -5.86 46.01
CA ASP A 209 -13.93 -4.85 47.06
C ASP A 209 -15.32 -4.19 47.05
N GLU A 210 -16.11 -4.47 48.08
CA GLU A 210 -17.49 -4.02 48.19
C GLU A 210 -17.60 -2.51 48.46
N ALA A 211 -16.65 -1.94 49.20
CA ALA A 211 -16.65 -0.52 49.51
C ALA A 211 -16.37 0.29 48.23
N VAL A 212 -15.35 -0.13 47.47
CA VAL A 212 -15.00 0.50 46.19
C VAL A 212 -16.11 0.30 45.15
N PHE A 213 -16.78 -0.86 45.14
CA PHE A 213 -17.95 -1.10 44.29
C PHE A 213 -19.08 -0.12 44.60
N THR A 214 -19.38 0.08 45.88
CA THR A 214 -20.43 0.99 46.34
C THR A 214 -20.12 2.44 45.94
N GLU A 215 -18.90 2.91 46.19
CA GLU A 215 -18.44 4.24 45.75
C GLU A 215 -18.57 4.42 44.22
N GLY A 216 -18.20 3.38 43.46
CA GLY A 216 -18.35 3.39 42.01
C GLY A 216 -19.81 3.47 41.58
N TRP A 217 -20.70 2.76 42.27
CA TRP A 217 -22.13 2.76 41.96
C TRP A 217 -22.78 4.11 42.27
N GLU A 218 -22.42 4.74 43.39
CA GLU A 218 -22.87 6.09 43.75
C GLU A 218 -22.40 7.12 42.71
N ALA A 219 -21.14 7.07 42.30
CA ALA A 219 -20.61 7.93 41.24
C ALA A 219 -21.37 7.72 39.90
N LEU A 220 -21.77 6.50 39.58
CA LEU A 220 -22.60 6.23 38.41
C LEU A 220 -23.99 6.87 38.55
N GLN A 221 -24.63 6.77 39.73
CA GLN A 221 -25.93 7.43 39.95
C GLN A 221 -25.82 8.96 39.81
N GLU A 222 -24.75 9.56 40.35
CA GLU A 222 -24.44 11.00 40.17
C GLU A 222 -24.32 11.35 38.67
N ALA A 223 -23.59 10.53 37.90
CA ALA A 223 -23.44 10.72 36.45
C ALA A 223 -24.78 10.64 35.69
N LEU A 224 -25.65 9.71 36.08
CA LEU A 224 -26.95 9.52 35.46
C LEU A 224 -27.97 10.61 35.86
N ALA A 225 -27.78 11.23 37.02
CA ALA A 225 -28.61 12.33 37.51
C ALA A 225 -28.18 13.70 36.97
N ALA A 226 -26.95 13.85 36.48
CA ALA A 226 -26.42 15.10 35.97
C ALA A 226 -27.23 15.67 34.78
N GLU A 227 -27.29 16.99 34.71
CA GLU A 227 -28.05 17.77 33.72
C GLU A 227 -27.59 17.47 32.29
N HIS A 228 -26.28 17.50 32.06
CA HIS A 228 -25.69 17.16 30.77
C HIS A 228 -24.61 16.07 30.90
N PHE A 229 -24.30 15.43 29.77
CA PHE A 229 -23.36 14.33 29.66
C PHE A 229 -22.69 14.43 28.30
N GLN A 230 -21.56 15.13 28.25
CA GLN A 230 -20.88 15.47 26.99
C GLN A 230 -19.36 15.40 27.18
N SER A 231 -18.68 14.62 26.35
CA SER A 231 -17.23 14.66 26.27
C SER A 231 -16.73 15.94 25.60
N ARG A 232 -15.61 16.45 26.09
CA ARG A 232 -14.86 17.59 25.57
C ARG A 232 -13.69 17.15 24.68
N LEU A 233 -13.38 15.86 24.60
CA LEU A 233 -12.32 15.31 23.75
C LEU A 233 -12.46 15.65 22.25
N PRO A 234 -13.67 15.74 21.65
CA PRO A 234 -13.81 16.18 20.27
C PRO A 234 -13.24 17.58 20.01
N ALA A 235 -13.32 18.49 20.98
CA ALA A 235 -12.74 19.83 20.85
C ALA A 235 -11.20 19.76 20.82
N LEU A 236 -10.60 18.90 21.64
CA LEU A 236 -9.15 18.68 21.63
C LEU A 236 -8.69 18.05 20.30
N ARG A 237 -9.43 17.06 19.80
CA ARG A 237 -9.19 16.44 18.49
C ARG A 237 -9.25 17.46 17.36
N THR A 238 -10.24 18.35 17.38
CA THR A 238 -10.37 19.43 16.39
C THR A 238 -9.12 20.29 16.36
N ARG A 239 -8.65 20.74 17.53
CA ARG A 239 -7.39 21.51 17.65
C ARG A 239 -6.19 20.72 17.11
N TYR A 240 -6.10 19.42 17.37
CA TYR A 240 -5.04 18.60 16.77
C TYR A 240 -5.13 18.54 15.26
N VAL A 241 -6.31 18.34 14.68
CA VAL A 241 -6.48 18.27 13.22
C VAL A 241 -6.14 19.61 12.55
N GLU A 242 -6.46 20.74 13.17
CA GLU A 242 -6.08 22.09 12.69
C GLU A 242 -4.56 22.32 12.62
N LEU A 243 -3.80 21.61 13.46
CA LEU A 243 -2.34 21.68 13.51
C LEU A 243 -1.66 20.81 12.45
N LEU A 244 -2.38 19.79 11.95
CA LEU A 244 -1.87 18.87 10.95
C LEU A 244 -1.94 19.52 9.57
N LYS A 245 -0.87 19.40 8.77
CA LYS A 245 -0.94 19.82 7.36
C LYS A 245 -1.87 18.89 6.60
N PRO A 246 -2.72 19.39 5.68
CA PRO A 246 -3.34 18.54 4.68
C PRO A 246 -2.26 17.75 3.97
N GLN A 247 -2.45 16.43 3.90
CA GLN A 247 -1.47 15.53 3.32
C GLN A 247 -1.84 15.24 1.87
N GLU A 248 -0.85 15.39 0.99
CA GLU A 248 -1.00 15.21 -0.47
C GLU A 248 -0.61 13.80 -0.92
N THR A 249 -0.23 12.91 0.00
CA THR A 249 0.17 11.52 -0.29
C THR A 249 -0.64 10.53 0.55
N VAL A 250 -0.82 9.32 0.04
CA VAL A 250 -1.58 8.24 0.72
C VAL A 250 -0.96 7.93 2.07
N ILE A 251 0.37 7.83 2.09
CA ILE A 251 1.14 7.63 3.31
C ILE A 251 0.92 8.78 4.29
N GLY A 252 1.07 10.03 3.84
CA GLY A 252 0.91 11.20 4.70
C GLY A 252 -0.47 11.21 5.33
N ARG A 253 -1.52 10.99 4.53
CA ARG A 253 -2.92 10.96 5.00
C ARG A 253 -3.16 9.83 5.99
N SER A 254 -2.60 8.65 5.75
CA SER A 254 -2.69 7.50 6.66
C SER A 254 -1.95 7.78 7.98
N GLY A 255 -0.78 8.39 7.93
CA GLY A 255 -0.02 8.82 9.11
C GLY A 255 -0.75 9.91 9.92
N GLN A 256 -1.36 10.87 9.23
CA GLN A 256 -2.23 11.89 9.84
C GLN A 256 -3.42 11.24 10.54
N PHE A 257 -4.02 10.24 9.92
CA PHE A 257 -5.12 9.49 10.49
C PHE A 257 -4.69 8.77 11.79
N VAL A 258 -3.61 7.98 11.70
CA VAL A 258 -3.05 7.24 12.84
C VAL A 258 -2.73 8.20 13.97
N LEU A 259 -2.00 9.28 13.68
CA LEU A 259 -1.64 10.30 14.65
C LEU A 259 -2.87 10.97 15.27
N ALA A 260 -3.84 11.41 14.49
CA ALA A 260 -5.04 12.05 15.04
C ALA A 260 -5.91 11.09 15.87
N ASN A 261 -5.86 9.79 15.58
CA ASN A 261 -6.44 8.78 16.46
C ASN A 261 -5.61 8.58 17.73
N TYR A 262 -4.28 8.50 17.64
CA TYR A 262 -3.37 8.42 18.80
C TYR A 262 -3.44 9.64 19.72
N LEU A 263 -3.47 10.85 19.17
CA LEU A 263 -3.69 12.10 19.91
C LEU A 263 -5.11 12.17 20.49
N GLY A 264 -6.05 11.44 19.87
CA GLY A 264 -7.44 11.32 20.28
C GLY A 264 -7.76 10.06 21.11
N TYR A 265 -6.76 9.29 21.59
CA TYR A 265 -6.95 7.97 22.23
C TYR A 265 -7.67 7.98 23.59
N GLY A 266 -8.23 9.13 23.98
CA GLY A 266 -9.40 9.09 24.83
C GLY A 266 -10.60 8.70 23.99
N THR A 267 -11.03 7.44 24.06
CA THR A 267 -12.45 7.17 23.85
C THR A 267 -13.25 8.10 24.77
N ASN A 268 -14.40 8.60 24.34
CA ASN A 268 -15.30 9.30 25.26
C ASN A 268 -15.70 8.35 26.41
N PHE A 269 -15.72 7.04 26.11
CA PHE A 269 -16.06 5.95 27.03
C PHE A 269 -14.93 4.91 27.13
N SER A 270 -13.90 5.20 27.92
CA SER A 270 -12.80 4.25 28.16
C SER A 270 -13.32 2.91 28.67
N PHE A 271 -13.23 1.87 27.83
CA PHE A 271 -13.52 0.46 28.12
C PHE A 271 -14.76 0.23 28.99
N PRO A 272 -16.02 0.33 28.50
CA PRO A 272 -17.24 0.22 29.33
C PRO A 272 -17.48 -1.15 30.00
N GLN A 273 -16.58 -2.12 29.79
CA GLN A 273 -16.65 -3.47 30.33
C GLN A 273 -16.86 -3.52 31.87
N PRO A 274 -16.16 -2.72 32.70
CA PRO A 274 -16.39 -2.68 34.14
C PRO A 274 -17.82 -2.28 34.52
N LEU A 275 -18.39 -1.26 33.88
CA LEU A 275 -19.77 -0.86 34.15
C LEU A 275 -20.75 -1.93 33.68
N ALA A 276 -20.55 -2.46 32.47
CA ALA A 276 -21.33 -3.57 31.95
C ALA A 276 -21.35 -4.76 32.93
N THR A 277 -20.20 -5.14 33.49
CA THR A 277 -20.10 -6.20 34.51
C THR A 277 -20.76 -5.79 35.83
N ALA A 278 -20.63 -4.54 36.27
CA ALA A 278 -21.28 -4.06 37.50
C ALA A 278 -22.82 -4.16 37.42
N PHE A 279 -23.42 -3.81 36.27
CA PHE A 279 -24.86 -3.99 36.06
C PHE A 279 -25.28 -5.46 36.13
N LYS A 280 -24.49 -6.37 35.56
CA LYS A 280 -24.76 -7.82 35.62
C LYS A 280 -24.71 -8.35 37.05
N ILE A 281 -23.67 -7.96 37.80
CA ILE A 281 -23.53 -8.33 39.22
C ILE A 281 -24.74 -7.83 40.02
N GLN A 282 -25.13 -6.58 39.82
CA GLN A 282 -26.27 -6.00 40.53
C GLN A 282 -27.60 -6.69 40.15
N ALA A 283 -27.78 -7.04 38.88
CA ALA A 283 -28.91 -7.83 38.42
C ALA A 283 -28.96 -9.21 39.11
N GLY A 284 -27.83 -9.92 39.18
CA GLY A 284 -27.75 -11.22 39.86
C GLY A 284 -28.02 -11.13 41.38
N ARG A 285 -27.56 -10.05 42.03
CA ARG A 285 -27.88 -9.78 43.44
C ARG A 285 -29.38 -9.59 43.66
N LEU A 286 -30.02 -8.81 42.79
CA LEU A 286 -31.47 -8.54 42.84
C LEU A 286 -32.30 -9.79 42.50
N GLU A 287 -31.84 -10.61 41.55
CA GLU A 287 -32.42 -11.92 41.24
C GLU A 287 -32.41 -12.84 42.46
N THR A 288 -31.25 -12.95 43.12
CA THR A 288 -31.07 -13.79 44.31
C THR A 288 -31.95 -13.31 45.46
N ALA A 289 -32.07 -11.99 45.63
CA ALA A 289 -32.94 -11.36 46.63
C ALA A 289 -34.44 -11.38 46.24
N LYS A 290 -34.78 -11.77 45.00
CA LYS A 290 -36.12 -11.68 44.41
C LYS A 290 -36.72 -10.27 44.46
N ASP A 291 -35.88 -9.24 44.40
CA ASP A 291 -36.27 -7.84 44.45
C ASP A 291 -36.61 -7.30 43.05
N THR A 292 -37.86 -7.48 42.65
CA THR A 292 -38.37 -7.01 41.36
C THR A 292 -38.44 -5.49 41.26
N ALA A 293 -38.68 -4.78 42.37
CA ALA A 293 -38.72 -3.32 42.39
C ALA A 293 -37.33 -2.71 42.20
N GLY A 294 -36.33 -3.27 42.89
CA GLY A 294 -34.92 -2.91 42.69
C GLY A 294 -34.43 -3.22 41.27
N PHE A 295 -34.86 -4.36 40.70
CA PHE A 295 -34.55 -4.72 39.32
C PHE A 295 -35.15 -3.74 38.31
N HIS A 296 -36.41 -3.33 38.50
CA HIS A 296 -37.03 -2.30 37.67
C HIS A 296 -36.26 -0.97 37.72
N GLN A 297 -35.75 -0.58 38.90
CA GLN A 297 -34.92 0.62 39.02
C GLN A 297 -33.54 0.46 38.34
N LEU A 298 -32.96 -0.74 38.38
CA LEU A 298 -31.72 -1.06 37.66
C LEU A 298 -31.91 -0.90 36.14
N VAL A 299 -33.02 -1.39 35.58
CA VAL A 299 -33.37 -1.28 34.16
C VAL A 299 -33.56 0.20 33.75
N LYS A 300 -34.21 1.01 34.59
CA LYS A 300 -34.30 2.46 34.37
C LYS A 300 -32.94 3.14 34.29
N ASN A 301 -32.04 2.78 35.20
CA ASN A 301 -30.68 3.31 35.23
C ASN A 301 -29.87 2.86 34.01
N TRP A 302 -30.00 1.60 33.62
CA TRP A 302 -29.42 1.06 32.40
C TRP A 302 -29.89 1.84 31.16
N ARG A 303 -31.20 2.08 31.02
CA ARG A 303 -31.74 2.87 29.91
C ARG A 303 -31.21 4.30 29.88
N ARG A 304 -31.11 4.96 31.05
CA ARG A 304 -30.52 6.31 31.15
C ARG A 304 -29.06 6.31 30.71
N LEU A 305 -28.29 5.29 31.10
CA LEU A 305 -26.91 5.13 30.68
C LEU A 305 -26.83 4.96 29.17
N VAL A 306 -27.53 3.98 28.60
CA VAL A 306 -27.55 3.71 27.15
C VAL A 306 -27.92 4.98 26.38
N ARG A 307 -28.92 5.75 26.85
CA ARG A 307 -29.32 7.02 26.23
C ARG A 307 -28.23 8.08 26.27
N LYS A 308 -27.63 8.32 27.43
CA LYS A 308 -26.56 9.33 27.61
C LYS A 308 -25.34 8.97 26.78
N LEU A 309 -24.90 7.71 26.81
CA LEU A 309 -23.80 7.22 25.98
C LEU A 309 -24.11 7.35 24.49
N SER A 310 -25.29 6.90 24.04
CA SER A 310 -25.69 6.97 22.62
C SER A 310 -25.78 8.41 22.10
N ALA A 311 -26.21 9.36 22.94
CA ALA A 311 -26.30 10.77 22.58
C ALA A 311 -24.93 11.42 22.37
N ASP A 312 -23.88 10.90 23.01
CA ASP A 312 -22.51 11.42 23.01
C ASP A 312 -21.49 10.49 22.31
N VAL A 313 -21.98 9.52 21.51
CA VAL A 313 -21.12 8.79 20.56
C VAL A 313 -20.61 9.79 19.53
N ARG A 314 -19.30 10.00 19.49
CA ARG A 314 -18.62 10.91 18.55
C ARG A 314 -17.48 10.26 17.79
N THR A 315 -17.19 9.00 18.09
CA THR A 315 -16.04 8.28 17.52
C THR A 315 -16.39 6.81 17.29
N ASP A 316 -15.61 6.13 16.47
CA ASP A 316 -15.80 4.70 16.21
C ASP A 316 -15.50 3.87 17.44
N GLN A 317 -14.53 4.29 18.24
CA GLN A 317 -14.23 3.65 19.50
C GLN A 317 -15.42 3.74 20.47
N ASP A 318 -16.22 4.81 20.40
CA ASP A 318 -17.47 4.88 21.14
C ASP A 318 -18.51 3.90 20.59
N ASN A 319 -18.55 3.65 19.27
CA ASN A 319 -19.38 2.58 18.71
C ASN A 319 -18.96 1.19 19.23
N TYR A 320 -17.66 0.90 19.34
CA TYR A 320 -17.17 -0.33 19.98
C TYR A 320 -17.58 -0.41 21.46
N ALA A 321 -17.48 0.70 22.20
CA ALA A 321 -17.97 0.77 23.57
C ALA A 321 -19.47 0.42 23.67
N MET A 322 -20.29 0.89 22.73
CA MET A 322 -21.70 0.55 22.66
C MET A 322 -21.96 -0.95 22.40
N GLN A 323 -21.06 -1.67 21.71
CA GLN A 323 -21.19 -3.13 21.55
C GLN A 323 -21.02 -3.88 22.87
N THR A 324 -20.12 -3.44 23.73
CA THR A 324 -19.97 -4.02 25.08
C THR A 324 -21.22 -3.78 25.93
N ILE A 325 -21.79 -2.57 25.85
CA ILE A 325 -23.07 -2.26 26.48
C ILE A 325 -24.18 -3.17 25.93
N TYR A 326 -24.26 -3.34 24.61
CA TYR A 326 -25.22 -4.25 23.98
C TYR A 326 -25.13 -5.68 24.53
N ARG A 327 -23.94 -6.27 24.62
CA ARG A 327 -23.77 -7.64 25.16
C ARG A 327 -24.28 -7.76 26.59
N ALA A 328 -24.09 -6.74 27.41
CA ALA A 328 -24.63 -6.74 28.77
C ALA A 328 -26.15 -6.61 28.82
N ASN A 329 -26.78 -5.97 27.83
CA ASN A 329 -28.23 -5.89 27.72
C ASN A 329 -28.89 -7.27 27.59
N THR A 330 -28.31 -8.17 26.78
CA THR A 330 -28.80 -9.55 26.63
C THR A 330 -28.79 -10.31 27.95
N GLU A 331 -27.73 -10.15 28.76
CA GLU A 331 -27.65 -10.82 30.06
C GLU A 331 -28.64 -10.24 31.08
N LEU A 332 -28.87 -8.92 31.06
CA LEU A 332 -29.93 -8.29 31.86
C LEU A 332 -31.31 -8.81 31.44
N LEU A 333 -31.54 -9.02 30.14
CA LEU A 333 -32.78 -9.56 29.62
C LEU A 333 -33.03 -10.99 30.13
N ASP A 334 -32.00 -11.83 30.15
CA ASP A 334 -32.11 -13.19 30.68
C ASP A 334 -32.47 -13.19 32.17
N VAL A 335 -31.89 -12.28 32.96
CA VAL A 335 -32.26 -12.09 34.37
C VAL A 335 -33.73 -11.66 34.49
N ALA A 336 -34.17 -10.67 33.69
CA ALA A 336 -35.55 -10.19 33.70
C ALA A 336 -36.55 -11.33 33.42
N LYS A 337 -36.23 -12.20 32.44
CA LYS A 337 -37.03 -13.39 32.10
C LYS A 337 -37.11 -14.38 33.25
N ARG A 338 -35.99 -14.70 33.91
CA ARG A 338 -35.95 -15.62 35.06
C ARG A 338 -36.70 -15.08 36.27
N MET A 339 -36.68 -13.76 36.48
CA MET A 339 -37.43 -13.08 37.55
C MET A 339 -38.93 -12.91 37.23
N GLY A 340 -39.37 -13.17 36.00
CA GLY A 340 -40.74 -12.92 35.56
C GLY A 340 -41.09 -11.44 35.41
N ALA A 341 -40.10 -10.56 35.28
CA ALA A 341 -40.27 -9.11 35.12
C ALA A 341 -40.64 -8.76 33.67
N THR A 342 -41.87 -9.07 33.26
CA THR A 342 -42.32 -9.00 31.86
C THR A 342 -42.21 -7.61 31.23
N ILE A 343 -42.47 -6.54 31.99
CA ILE A 343 -42.34 -5.15 31.52
C ILE A 343 -40.87 -4.82 31.22
N ASP A 344 -39.98 -5.15 32.15
CA ASP A 344 -38.54 -4.88 32.01
C ASP A 344 -37.92 -5.74 30.90
N ALA A 345 -38.34 -7.00 30.79
CA ALA A 345 -37.92 -7.88 29.69
C ALA A 345 -38.34 -7.32 28.32
N GLY A 346 -39.57 -6.80 28.19
CA GLY A 346 -40.03 -6.16 26.95
C GLY A 346 -39.22 -4.90 26.60
N GLU A 347 -38.83 -4.11 27.60
CA GLU A 347 -37.98 -2.93 27.39
C GLU A 347 -36.56 -3.31 26.97
N LEU A 348 -35.95 -4.30 27.61
CA LEU A 348 -34.62 -4.81 27.26
C LEU A 348 -34.61 -5.50 25.90
N GLU A 349 -35.67 -6.24 25.52
CA GLU A 349 -35.84 -6.82 24.18
C GLU A 349 -35.93 -5.75 23.09
N ARG A 350 -36.60 -4.63 23.38
CA ARG A 350 -36.64 -3.49 22.46
C ARG A 350 -35.24 -2.90 22.26
N ILE A 351 -34.54 -2.61 23.36
CA ILE A 351 -33.15 -2.11 23.33
C ILE A 351 -32.26 -3.09 22.54
N GLU A 352 -32.38 -4.40 22.77
CA GLU A 352 -31.61 -5.44 22.08
C GLU A 352 -31.92 -5.47 20.57
N ARG A 353 -33.19 -5.56 20.19
CA ARG A 353 -33.61 -5.64 18.78
C ARG A 353 -33.14 -4.44 17.97
N GLU A 354 -33.12 -3.27 18.58
CA GLU A 354 -32.82 -2.03 17.88
C GLU A 354 -31.32 -1.65 17.95
N MET A 355 -30.59 -2.12 18.97
CA MET A 355 -29.12 -2.01 19.02
C MET A 355 -28.39 -3.14 18.28
N SER A 356 -29.05 -4.27 17.96
CA SER A 356 -28.46 -5.38 17.21
C SER A 356 -28.34 -5.12 15.71
N ALA A 357 -29.24 -4.33 15.13
CA ALA A 357 -29.28 -4.01 13.69
C ALA A 357 -27.98 -3.42 13.08
N PRO A 358 -27.16 -2.63 13.78
CA PRO A 358 -25.88 -2.10 13.26
C PRO A 358 -24.65 -2.98 13.58
N SER A 359 -24.77 -3.91 14.55
CA SER A 359 -23.63 -4.71 15.03
C SER A 359 -23.27 -5.89 14.11
N SER A 360 -24.24 -6.34 13.29
CA SER A 360 -24.06 -7.43 12.32
C SER A 360 -23.51 -6.96 10.97
N SER A 361 -23.55 -5.66 10.66
CA SER A 361 -22.94 -5.11 9.43
C SER A 361 -21.44 -4.82 9.57
N SER A 362 -20.89 -4.91 10.79
CA SER A 362 -19.46 -4.72 11.02
C SER A 362 -18.70 -5.99 10.62
N PHE A 363 -17.71 -5.83 9.75
CA PHE A 363 -16.67 -6.81 9.36
C PHE A 363 -16.98 -7.84 8.26
N ALA A 364 -18.22 -8.09 7.86
CA ALA A 364 -18.50 -9.25 6.99
C ALA A 364 -18.21 -9.04 5.48
N HIS A 365 -17.96 -7.82 5.00
CA HIS A 365 -17.58 -7.57 3.60
C HIS A 365 -16.14 -7.05 3.52
N VAL A 366 -15.20 -7.96 3.81
CA VAL A 366 -13.72 -7.81 3.68
C VAL A 366 -13.33 -7.76 2.19
N GLY A 367 -14.04 -6.96 1.40
CA GLY A 367 -14.03 -7.00 -0.06
C GLY A 367 -13.88 -5.63 -0.74
N GLU A 368 -13.79 -4.53 0.02
CA GLU A 368 -13.85 -3.17 -0.56
C GLU A 368 -12.99 -2.12 0.18
N MET A 369 -12.22 -2.52 1.20
CA MET A 369 -11.50 -1.58 2.06
C MET A 369 -10.17 -1.10 1.48
N SER A 370 -10.07 0.20 1.25
CA SER A 370 -8.82 0.89 0.95
C SER A 370 -7.90 0.94 2.19
N MET A 371 -6.58 1.06 2.01
CA MET A 371 -5.59 1.32 3.08
C MET A 371 -5.96 2.53 3.95
N MET A 372 -6.37 3.64 3.32
CA MET A 372 -6.82 4.83 4.04
C MET A 372 -8.07 4.54 4.87
N LEU A 373 -9.00 3.72 4.37
CA LEU A 373 -10.21 3.30 5.10
C LEU A 373 -9.95 2.27 6.21
N ARG A 374 -8.93 1.42 6.05
CA ARG A 374 -8.49 0.54 7.15
C ARG A 374 -7.83 1.35 8.25
N SER A 375 -7.06 2.37 7.88
CA SER A 375 -6.54 3.30 8.89
C SER A 375 -7.69 3.88 9.68
N THR A 376 -8.83 4.21 9.04
CA THR A 376 -10.09 4.65 9.68
C THR A 376 -10.89 3.58 10.43
N GLY A 377 -10.23 2.57 11.02
CA GLY A 377 -10.90 1.57 11.85
C GLY A 377 -11.72 0.53 11.07
N GLY A 378 -11.67 0.54 9.74
CA GLY A 378 -12.27 -0.49 8.88
C GLY A 378 -13.79 -0.47 8.81
N MET A 379 -14.37 0.72 8.85
CA MET A 379 -15.81 0.87 8.84
C MET A 379 -16.39 0.78 7.43
N TYR A 380 -17.40 -0.07 7.29
CA TYR A 380 -18.20 -0.18 6.09
C TYR A 380 -19.67 -0.20 6.47
N TRP A 381 -20.50 0.43 5.64
CA TRP A 381 -21.94 0.31 5.70
C TRP A 381 -22.41 -0.43 4.46
N GLU A 382 -23.22 -1.46 4.67
CA GLU A 382 -23.95 -2.12 3.59
C GLU A 382 -24.75 -1.06 2.82
N GLY A 383 -24.50 -0.93 1.51
CA GLY A 383 -25.15 0.06 0.63
C GLY A 383 -24.42 1.40 0.43
N MET A 384 -23.16 1.55 0.85
CA MET A 384 -22.35 2.71 0.46
C MET A 384 -22.11 2.72 -1.06
N ASP A 385 -22.28 3.88 -1.70
CA ASP A 385 -22.03 4.00 -3.14
C ASP A 385 -20.55 3.74 -3.46
N ARG A 386 -20.31 2.72 -4.27
CA ARG A 386 -18.98 2.30 -4.71
C ARG A 386 -18.22 3.42 -5.42
N GLU A 387 -18.90 4.37 -6.06
CA GLU A 387 -18.24 5.50 -6.70
C GLU A 387 -17.58 6.44 -5.68
N LEU A 388 -18.10 6.55 -4.45
CA LEU A 388 -17.49 7.37 -3.40
C LEU A 388 -16.14 6.81 -2.92
N LEU A 389 -15.95 5.49 -3.00
CA LEU A 389 -14.71 4.79 -2.58
C LEU A 389 -13.62 4.83 -3.66
N LYS A 390 -13.96 5.25 -4.88
CA LYS A 390 -13.06 5.20 -6.04
C LYS A 390 -11.84 6.11 -5.90
N PRO A 391 -11.95 7.38 -5.46
CA PRO A 391 -10.78 8.25 -5.34
C PRO A 391 -9.72 7.68 -4.39
N GLY A 392 -10.14 7.19 -3.22
CA GLY A 392 -9.22 6.59 -2.25
C GLY A 392 -8.48 5.37 -2.78
N ARG A 393 -9.20 4.45 -3.46
CA ARG A 393 -8.59 3.28 -4.11
C ARG A 393 -7.60 3.68 -5.21
N MET A 394 -7.98 4.62 -6.09
CA MET A 394 -7.12 5.04 -7.19
C MET A 394 -5.86 5.75 -6.71
N ALA A 395 -5.92 6.47 -5.59
CA ALA A 395 -4.74 7.03 -4.93
C ALA A 395 -3.79 5.93 -4.46
N GLU A 396 -4.31 4.86 -3.84
CA GLU A 396 -3.51 3.72 -3.39
C GLU A 396 -2.85 2.99 -4.56
N TYR A 397 -3.57 2.73 -5.65
CA TYR A 397 -2.98 2.14 -6.86
C TYR A 397 -1.89 3.03 -7.45
N ALA A 398 -2.11 4.35 -7.52
CA ALA A 398 -1.09 5.27 -8.02
C ALA A 398 0.17 5.28 -7.13
N PHE A 399 0.01 5.16 -5.81
CA PHE A 399 1.11 5.01 -4.87
C PHE A 399 1.83 3.65 -5.04
N THR A 400 1.12 2.55 -5.21
CA THR A 400 1.75 1.24 -5.46
C THR A 400 2.49 1.21 -6.80
N ASP A 401 1.89 1.76 -7.85
CA ASP A 401 2.49 1.84 -9.18
C ASP A 401 3.81 2.63 -9.11
N GLN A 402 3.92 3.66 -8.26
CA GLN A 402 5.18 4.37 -8.00
C GLN A 402 6.26 3.44 -7.42
N ILE A 403 5.94 2.64 -6.40
CA ILE A 403 6.88 1.69 -5.80
C ILE A 403 7.34 0.67 -6.85
N VAL A 404 6.39 0.09 -7.58
CA VAL A 404 6.64 -0.89 -8.64
C VAL A 404 7.55 -0.31 -9.72
N VAL A 405 7.30 0.93 -10.16
CA VAL A 405 8.13 1.62 -11.15
C VAL A 405 9.56 1.81 -10.65
N ILE A 406 9.76 2.19 -9.38
CA ILE A 406 11.10 2.31 -8.79
C ILE A 406 11.81 0.96 -8.74
N LEU A 407 11.12 -0.10 -8.31
CA LEU A 407 11.69 -1.46 -8.24
C LEU A 407 12.05 -1.99 -9.64
N ALA A 408 11.16 -1.81 -10.61
CA ALA A 408 11.40 -2.18 -12.00
C ALA A 408 12.56 -1.39 -12.62
N LEU A 409 12.64 -0.08 -12.34
CA LEU A 409 13.74 0.77 -12.77
C LEU A 409 15.08 0.29 -12.19
N ALA A 410 15.13 0.00 -10.89
CA ALA A 410 16.33 -0.53 -10.24
C ALA A 410 16.79 -1.86 -10.89
N ALA A 411 15.84 -2.78 -11.14
CA ALA A 411 16.13 -4.04 -11.80
C ALA A 411 16.64 -3.85 -13.24
N LEU A 412 16.04 -2.95 -14.03
CA LEU A 412 16.47 -2.68 -15.40
C LEU A 412 17.82 -1.97 -15.47
N VAL A 413 18.13 -1.07 -14.53
CA VAL A 413 19.45 -0.44 -14.43
C VAL A 413 20.52 -1.50 -14.22
N ILE A 414 20.28 -2.46 -13.32
CA ILE A 414 21.19 -3.59 -13.09
C ILE A 414 21.37 -4.39 -14.39
N VAL A 415 20.27 -4.73 -15.09
CA VAL A 415 20.32 -5.41 -16.38
C VAL A 415 21.12 -4.61 -17.41
N ALA A 416 20.89 -3.30 -17.52
CA ALA A 416 21.59 -2.44 -18.47
C ALA A 416 23.10 -2.40 -18.22
N ILE A 417 23.51 -2.33 -16.95
CA ILE A 417 24.91 -2.43 -16.54
C ILE A 417 25.50 -3.78 -16.98
N PHE A 418 24.80 -4.89 -16.71
CA PHE A 418 25.26 -6.21 -17.15
C PHE A 418 25.38 -6.34 -18.67
N LEU A 419 24.42 -5.80 -19.43
CA LEU A 419 24.48 -5.79 -20.89
C LEU A 419 25.69 -4.97 -21.38
N CYS A 420 25.96 -3.81 -20.77
CA CYS A 420 27.13 -3.00 -21.08
C CYS A 420 28.44 -3.75 -20.75
N ILE A 421 28.53 -4.40 -19.60
CA ILE A 421 29.71 -5.20 -19.24
C ILE A 421 29.90 -6.37 -20.23
N GLU A 422 28.85 -7.13 -20.54
CA GLU A 422 28.93 -8.25 -21.48
C GLU A 422 29.43 -7.80 -22.85
N SER A 423 28.95 -6.64 -23.30
CA SER A 423 29.24 -6.11 -24.63
C SER A 423 30.70 -5.67 -24.85
N VAL A 424 31.47 -5.52 -23.77
CA VAL A 424 32.88 -5.08 -23.80
C VAL A 424 33.86 -6.06 -23.18
N ARG A 425 33.44 -6.89 -22.22
CA ARG A 425 34.36 -7.78 -21.46
C ARG A 425 35.02 -8.86 -22.31
N ARG A 426 34.49 -9.17 -23.48
CA ARG A 426 35.03 -10.21 -24.37
C ARG A 426 36.31 -9.72 -25.06
N GLY A 427 37.14 -10.64 -25.53
CA GLY A 427 38.42 -10.31 -26.18
C GLY A 427 38.26 -9.48 -27.45
N LYS A 428 39.36 -8.84 -27.89
CA LYS A 428 39.41 -7.99 -29.09
C LYS A 428 38.78 -8.65 -30.32
N ARG A 429 39.02 -9.95 -30.52
CA ARG A 429 38.45 -10.73 -31.63
C ARG A 429 36.92 -10.64 -31.70
N LEU A 430 36.24 -10.97 -30.61
CA LEU A 430 34.76 -11.01 -30.56
C LEU A 430 34.17 -9.61 -30.64
N ASN A 431 34.78 -8.63 -29.96
CA ASN A 431 34.30 -7.24 -30.00
C ASN A 431 34.50 -6.61 -31.38
N GLY A 432 35.61 -6.93 -32.07
CA GLY A 432 35.88 -6.49 -33.43
C GLY A 432 34.91 -7.10 -34.44
N LEU A 433 34.66 -8.42 -34.35
CA LEU A 433 33.62 -9.09 -35.13
C LEU A 433 32.23 -8.50 -34.89
N ALA A 434 31.85 -8.29 -33.64
CA ALA A 434 30.56 -7.68 -33.31
C ALA A 434 30.45 -6.24 -33.85
N ASN A 435 31.54 -5.45 -33.82
CA ASN A 435 31.57 -4.10 -34.42
C ASN A 435 31.43 -4.14 -35.94
N GLY A 436 32.03 -5.14 -36.60
CA GLY A 436 31.98 -5.30 -38.05
C GLY A 436 30.63 -5.79 -38.54
N LEU A 437 29.92 -6.59 -37.74
CA LEU A 437 28.57 -7.07 -38.04
C LEU A 437 27.46 -6.09 -37.61
N GLU A 438 27.78 -5.09 -36.80
CA GLU A 438 26.82 -4.08 -36.32
C GLU A 438 26.01 -3.40 -37.43
N PRO A 439 26.59 -3.06 -38.61
CA PRO A 439 25.86 -2.38 -39.68
C PRO A 439 24.82 -3.25 -40.40
N LEU A 440 24.81 -4.57 -40.16
CA LEU A 440 23.75 -5.45 -40.67
C LEU A 440 22.38 -5.13 -40.03
N PHE A 441 22.40 -4.42 -38.90
CA PHE A 441 21.21 -4.04 -38.16
C PHE A 441 20.84 -2.58 -38.41
N THR A 442 19.60 -2.38 -38.80
CA THR A 442 19.01 -1.09 -39.19
C THR A 442 18.22 -0.47 -38.04
N GLY A 443 17.85 0.82 -38.18
CA GLY A 443 16.94 1.48 -37.23
C GLY A 443 15.59 0.77 -37.08
N GLU A 444 15.11 0.13 -38.15
CA GLU A 444 13.90 -0.70 -38.12
C GLU A 444 14.01 -1.86 -37.11
N ASP A 445 15.19 -2.47 -36.99
CA ASP A 445 15.42 -3.55 -36.03
C ASP A 445 15.25 -3.06 -34.59
N TYR A 446 15.73 -1.85 -34.28
CA TYR A 446 15.53 -1.22 -32.97
C TYR A 446 14.07 -0.83 -32.73
N LEU A 447 13.35 -0.37 -33.75
CA LEU A 447 11.91 -0.08 -33.64
C LEU A 447 11.11 -1.36 -33.37
N TRP A 448 11.46 -2.49 -33.98
CA TRP A 448 10.84 -3.78 -33.65
C TRP A 448 11.16 -4.20 -32.22
N ILE A 449 12.42 -4.11 -31.79
CA ILE A 449 12.81 -4.51 -30.42
C ILE A 449 12.12 -3.60 -29.39
N ALA A 450 12.09 -2.29 -29.59
CA ALA A 450 11.42 -1.37 -28.67
C ALA A 450 9.89 -1.51 -28.73
N GLY A 451 9.31 -1.47 -29.92
CA GLY A 451 7.86 -1.49 -30.13
C GLY A 451 7.22 -2.84 -29.81
N PHE A 452 7.71 -3.92 -30.40
CA PHE A 452 7.18 -5.26 -30.17
C PHE A 452 7.72 -5.89 -28.89
N GLY A 453 9.00 -5.65 -28.57
CA GLY A 453 9.64 -6.23 -27.38
C GLY A 453 9.24 -5.56 -26.06
N ALA A 454 9.00 -4.24 -26.04
CA ALA A 454 8.58 -3.53 -24.82
C ALA A 454 7.20 -2.87 -24.95
N GLY A 455 6.92 -2.20 -26.07
CA GLY A 455 5.66 -1.47 -26.28
C GLY A 455 4.42 -2.36 -26.18
N VAL A 456 4.38 -3.49 -26.89
CA VAL A 456 3.24 -4.42 -26.88
C VAL A 456 2.97 -4.98 -25.47
N PRO A 457 3.95 -5.51 -24.72
CA PRO A 457 3.76 -5.92 -23.34
C PRO A 457 3.21 -4.82 -22.41
N LEU A 458 3.73 -3.59 -22.54
CA LEU A 458 3.27 -2.47 -21.72
C LEU A 458 1.84 -2.07 -22.08
N LEU A 459 1.50 -2.03 -23.37
CA LEU A 459 0.14 -1.78 -23.84
C LEU A 459 -0.82 -2.89 -23.39
N TRP A 460 -0.37 -4.15 -23.36
CA TRP A 460 -1.15 -5.26 -22.83
C TRP A 460 -1.42 -5.10 -21.33
N PHE A 461 -0.39 -4.79 -20.54
CA PHE A 461 -0.52 -4.53 -19.12
C PHE A 461 -1.46 -3.35 -18.84
N VAL A 462 -1.27 -2.20 -19.51
CA VAL A 462 -2.14 -1.02 -19.36
C VAL A 462 -3.56 -1.31 -19.86
N GLY A 463 -3.69 -2.09 -20.95
CA GLY A 463 -4.95 -2.57 -21.49
C GLY A 463 -5.78 -3.31 -20.45
N ILE A 464 -5.20 -4.35 -19.86
CA ILE A 464 -5.86 -5.18 -18.86
C ILE A 464 -6.06 -4.44 -17.54
N SER A 465 -5.00 -3.85 -16.99
CA SER A 465 -5.05 -3.20 -15.67
C SER A 465 -5.90 -1.91 -15.66
N GLY A 466 -5.92 -1.18 -16.77
CA GLY A 466 -6.55 0.14 -16.85
C GLY A 466 -7.97 0.13 -17.41
N PHE A 467 -8.29 -0.77 -18.33
CA PHE A 467 -9.55 -0.73 -19.07
C PHE A 467 -10.45 -1.95 -18.86
N THR A 468 -10.04 -2.93 -18.04
CA THR A 468 -10.86 -4.12 -17.76
C THR A 468 -11.07 -4.33 -16.26
N PRO A 469 -12.15 -5.01 -15.84
CA PRO A 469 -12.37 -5.40 -14.45
C PRO A 469 -11.29 -6.35 -13.89
N LEU A 470 -10.45 -6.94 -14.76
CA LEU A 470 -9.34 -7.82 -14.37
C LEU A 470 -8.14 -7.05 -13.82
N GLY A 471 -8.11 -5.72 -13.96
CA GLY A 471 -7.14 -4.89 -13.24
C GLY A 471 -7.41 -4.81 -11.74
N CYS A 472 -8.58 -5.28 -11.28
CA CYS A 472 -9.00 -5.23 -9.89
C CYS A 472 -8.92 -3.83 -9.25
N ARG A 473 -8.90 -2.74 -10.04
CA ARG A 473 -8.78 -1.36 -9.51
C ARG A 473 -10.00 -0.89 -8.74
N ASP A 474 -11.09 -1.64 -8.83
CA ASP A 474 -12.29 -1.52 -8.02
C ASP A 474 -12.20 -2.32 -6.70
N LEU A 475 -11.10 -3.00 -6.42
CA LEU A 475 -10.86 -3.69 -5.15
C LEU A 475 -9.95 -2.83 -4.26
N GLY A 476 -10.04 -3.02 -2.95
CA GLY A 476 -9.20 -2.30 -2.01
C GLY A 476 -7.76 -2.84 -2.01
N PHE A 477 -6.74 -1.98 -1.88
CA PHE A 477 -5.35 -2.44 -1.93
C PHE A 477 -5.00 -3.46 -0.82
N LEU A 478 -5.60 -3.31 0.36
CA LEU A 478 -5.39 -4.19 1.51
C LEU A 478 -6.29 -5.43 1.53
N GLU A 479 -7.31 -5.48 0.69
CA GLU A 479 -8.27 -6.60 0.62
C GLU A 479 -7.59 -7.92 0.27
N PHE A 480 -6.56 -7.82 -0.58
CA PHE A 480 -5.74 -8.96 -1.00
C PHE A 480 -4.35 -8.96 -0.38
N GLU A 481 -4.00 -8.00 0.49
CA GLU A 481 -2.65 -7.80 1.07
C GLU A 481 -1.58 -7.36 0.05
N ALA A 482 -1.92 -6.49 -0.92
CA ALA A 482 -1.02 -5.98 -1.97
C ALA A 482 -0.56 -6.90 -3.15
N PRO A 483 -0.86 -8.21 -3.27
CA PRO A 483 -0.18 -9.07 -4.24
C PRO A 483 -0.70 -8.90 -5.66
N ILE A 484 -1.93 -8.43 -5.92
CA ILE A 484 -2.49 -8.49 -7.29
C ILE A 484 -1.79 -7.51 -8.23
N SER A 485 -1.77 -6.21 -7.90
CA SER A 485 -1.11 -5.20 -8.74
C SER A 485 0.39 -5.46 -8.85
N MET A 486 1.02 -5.86 -7.74
CA MET A 486 2.43 -6.25 -7.72
C MET A 486 2.70 -7.49 -8.60
N MET A 487 1.81 -8.49 -8.59
CA MET A 487 1.92 -9.69 -9.42
C MET A 487 1.68 -9.38 -10.90
N GLN A 488 0.69 -8.55 -11.22
CA GLN A 488 0.44 -8.10 -12.59
C GLN A 488 1.64 -7.30 -13.13
N ALA A 489 2.23 -6.45 -12.29
CA ALA A 489 3.43 -5.72 -12.64
C ALA A 489 4.66 -6.62 -12.78
N LEU A 490 4.83 -7.61 -11.90
CA LEU A 490 5.88 -8.62 -12.01
C LEU A 490 5.73 -9.42 -13.31
N ALA A 491 4.52 -9.88 -13.62
CA ALA A 491 4.22 -10.56 -14.87
C ALA A 491 4.51 -9.65 -16.08
N ALA A 492 4.12 -8.38 -16.04
CA ALA A 492 4.43 -7.41 -17.09
C ALA A 492 5.95 -7.20 -17.26
N PHE A 493 6.70 -7.10 -16.16
CA PHE A 493 8.15 -6.99 -16.16
C PHE A 493 8.81 -8.23 -16.81
N LEU A 494 8.37 -9.43 -16.42
CA LEU A 494 8.86 -10.69 -16.99
C LEU A 494 8.49 -10.82 -18.46
N LEU A 495 7.28 -10.40 -18.84
CA LEU A 495 6.83 -10.37 -20.24
C LEU A 495 7.70 -9.44 -21.08
N VAL A 496 7.95 -8.21 -20.61
CA VAL A 496 8.85 -7.25 -21.28
C VAL A 496 10.25 -7.85 -21.44
N GLY A 497 10.82 -8.43 -20.39
CA GLY A 497 12.14 -9.08 -20.46
C GLY A 497 12.19 -10.21 -21.49
N ALA A 498 11.18 -11.08 -21.48
CA ALA A 498 11.10 -12.21 -22.41
C ALA A 498 10.90 -11.74 -23.86
N MET A 499 10.00 -10.79 -24.10
CA MET A 499 9.69 -10.24 -25.41
C MET A 499 10.85 -9.43 -25.99
N LEU A 500 11.57 -8.65 -25.18
CA LEU A 500 12.78 -7.96 -25.60
C LEU A 500 13.84 -8.95 -26.10
N ILE A 501 14.15 -9.98 -25.31
CA ILE A 501 15.13 -11.00 -25.67
C ILE A 501 14.68 -11.75 -26.93
N GLN A 502 13.43 -12.20 -26.99
CA GLN A 502 12.93 -12.97 -28.13
C GLN A 502 12.89 -12.14 -29.42
N THR A 503 12.43 -10.90 -29.34
CA THR A 503 12.40 -10.01 -30.51
C THR A 503 13.82 -9.72 -30.99
N ALA A 504 14.77 -9.46 -30.09
CA ALA A 504 16.16 -9.25 -30.46
C ALA A 504 16.79 -10.51 -31.08
N GLN A 505 16.55 -11.70 -30.49
CA GLN A 505 17.03 -12.97 -31.05
C GLN A 505 16.42 -13.27 -32.42
N TRP A 506 15.13 -12.97 -32.63
CA TRP A 506 14.46 -13.10 -33.92
C TRP A 506 15.09 -12.17 -34.96
N ARG A 507 15.32 -10.89 -34.63
CA ARG A 507 15.99 -9.95 -35.55
C ARG A 507 17.42 -10.35 -35.85
N ILE A 508 18.19 -10.80 -34.86
CA ILE A 508 19.55 -11.34 -35.06
C ILE A 508 19.51 -12.55 -35.99
N THR A 509 18.59 -13.49 -35.77
CA THR A 509 18.43 -14.67 -36.63
C THR A 509 18.05 -14.27 -38.05
N ARG A 510 17.20 -13.25 -38.22
CA ARG A 510 16.80 -12.74 -39.54
C ARG A 510 17.95 -12.06 -40.29
N ARG A 511 18.83 -11.32 -39.60
CA ARG A 511 19.94 -10.56 -40.22
C ARG A 511 21.23 -11.36 -40.36
N THR A 512 21.43 -12.39 -39.54
CA THR A 512 22.69 -13.16 -39.46
C THR A 512 22.45 -14.67 -39.50
N GLY A 513 21.29 -15.11 -40.00
CA GLY A 513 20.89 -16.52 -40.06
C GLY A 513 21.88 -17.39 -40.82
N PHE A 514 22.42 -16.85 -41.92
CA PHE A 514 23.47 -17.47 -42.74
C PHE A 514 24.82 -17.67 -42.01
N LEU A 515 25.03 -17.09 -40.81
CA LEU A 515 26.20 -17.31 -39.95
C LEU A 515 25.94 -18.27 -38.78
N ALA A 516 24.73 -18.84 -38.70
CA ALA A 516 24.28 -19.65 -37.57
C ALA A 516 24.45 -18.94 -36.20
N LEU A 517 24.34 -17.60 -36.17
CA LEU A 517 24.37 -16.81 -34.94
C LEU A 517 23.00 -16.72 -34.24
N GLY A 518 21.95 -17.22 -34.90
CA GLY A 518 20.58 -17.25 -34.38
C GLY A 518 20.38 -18.28 -33.26
N SER A 519 19.34 -18.05 -32.45
CA SER A 519 18.90 -19.03 -31.45
C SER A 519 18.18 -20.19 -32.13
N ARG A 520 18.56 -21.43 -31.80
CA ARG A 520 17.86 -22.64 -32.29
C ARG A 520 16.48 -22.85 -31.64
N HIS A 521 16.19 -22.16 -30.53
CA HIS A 521 15.02 -22.41 -29.71
C HIS A 521 14.14 -21.15 -29.52
N LEU A 522 13.93 -20.37 -30.57
CA LEU A 522 13.04 -19.19 -30.53
C LEU A 522 11.63 -19.54 -30.05
N VAL A 523 11.09 -20.70 -30.48
CA VAL A 523 9.74 -21.16 -30.11
C VAL A 523 9.57 -21.29 -28.60
N VAL A 524 10.59 -21.80 -27.89
CA VAL A 524 10.54 -21.97 -26.44
C VAL A 524 10.40 -20.63 -25.74
N GLY A 525 11.10 -19.60 -26.20
CA GLY A 525 11.00 -18.27 -25.60
C GLY A 525 9.64 -17.61 -25.85
N TRP A 526 9.02 -17.82 -27.01
CA TRP A 526 7.65 -17.35 -27.26
C TRP A 526 6.63 -18.04 -26.37
N ILE A 527 6.75 -19.37 -26.18
CA ILE A 527 5.89 -20.12 -25.25
C ILE A 527 6.05 -19.57 -23.82
N ILE A 528 7.29 -19.26 -23.41
CA ILE A 528 7.57 -18.70 -22.10
C ILE A 528 7.04 -17.29 -21.95
N ALA A 529 7.00 -16.48 -23.01
CA ALA A 529 6.38 -15.16 -23.01
C ALA A 529 4.84 -15.22 -22.90
N LEU A 530 4.21 -16.28 -23.40
CA LEU A 530 2.75 -16.46 -23.26
C LEU A 530 2.31 -16.67 -21.81
N LEU A 531 3.16 -17.29 -20.96
CA LEU A 531 2.85 -17.50 -19.55
C LEU A 531 2.60 -16.18 -18.78
N PRO A 532 3.55 -15.22 -18.70
CA PRO A 532 3.30 -13.96 -18.00
C PRO A 532 2.24 -13.12 -18.71
N ALA A 533 2.10 -13.22 -20.04
CA ALA A 533 1.01 -12.56 -20.77
C ALA A 533 -0.38 -13.04 -20.31
N ALA A 534 -0.52 -14.34 -20.03
CA ALA A 534 -1.74 -14.93 -19.48
C ALA A 534 -1.89 -14.66 -17.97
N THR A 535 -0.79 -14.62 -17.22
CA THR A 535 -0.82 -14.31 -15.77
C THR A 535 -1.41 -12.93 -15.49
N ILE A 536 -1.17 -11.93 -16.34
CA ILE A 536 -1.71 -10.57 -16.15
C ILE A 536 -3.26 -10.57 -16.03
N PRO A 537 -4.05 -11.10 -16.97
CA PRO A 537 -5.51 -11.20 -16.80
C PRO A 537 -5.93 -12.28 -15.78
N LEU A 538 -5.19 -13.39 -15.66
CA LEU A 538 -5.54 -14.47 -14.73
C LEU A 538 -5.45 -14.04 -13.27
N THR A 539 -4.49 -13.21 -12.90
CA THR A 539 -4.43 -12.63 -11.55
C THR A 539 -5.70 -11.83 -11.21
N GLY A 540 -6.34 -11.22 -12.21
CA GLY A 540 -7.61 -10.52 -12.07
C GLY A 540 -8.82 -11.42 -11.81
N THR A 541 -8.73 -12.72 -12.13
CA THR A 541 -9.83 -13.66 -11.89
C THR A 541 -9.93 -14.10 -10.44
N VAL A 542 -8.99 -13.69 -9.58
CA VAL A 542 -9.02 -13.93 -8.13
C VAL A 542 -10.34 -13.49 -7.49
N ARG A 543 -10.98 -12.46 -8.03
CA ARG A 543 -12.29 -11.98 -7.59
C ARG A 543 -13.43 -12.98 -7.77
N TYR A 544 -13.22 -13.99 -8.61
CA TYR A 544 -14.15 -15.09 -8.86
C TYR A 544 -13.64 -16.41 -8.26
N TRP A 545 -12.49 -16.38 -7.59
CA TRP A 545 -11.86 -17.58 -7.04
C TRP A 545 -12.52 -17.97 -5.72
N SER A 546 -13.14 -19.16 -5.69
CA SER A 546 -13.80 -19.69 -4.50
C SER A 546 -12.88 -20.56 -3.62
N GLY A 547 -11.66 -20.85 -4.07
CA GLY A 547 -10.67 -21.64 -3.33
C GLY A 547 -9.89 -20.82 -2.31
N SER A 548 -8.89 -21.43 -1.67
CA SER A 548 -8.04 -20.70 -0.73
C SER A 548 -7.24 -19.61 -1.48
N ARG A 549 -7.07 -18.46 -0.83
CA ARG A 549 -6.31 -17.33 -1.37
C ARG A 549 -4.82 -17.67 -1.51
N GLU A 550 -4.29 -18.44 -0.57
CA GLU A 550 -2.91 -18.90 -0.57
C GLU A 550 -2.61 -19.79 -1.79
N ASP A 551 -3.51 -20.71 -2.12
CA ASP A 551 -3.35 -21.58 -3.31
C ASP A 551 -3.35 -20.76 -4.60
N PHE A 552 -4.21 -19.73 -4.67
CA PHE A 552 -4.24 -18.83 -5.82
C PHE A 552 -2.93 -18.06 -5.96
N LEU A 553 -2.43 -17.47 -4.87
CA LEU A 553 -1.16 -16.73 -4.87
C LEU A 553 0.02 -17.64 -5.20
N LEU A 554 0.05 -18.86 -4.66
CA LEU A 554 1.06 -19.86 -4.99
C LEU A 554 1.02 -20.21 -6.48
N ALA A 555 -0.16 -20.45 -7.05
CA ALA A 555 -0.33 -20.73 -8.47
C ALA A 555 0.17 -19.57 -9.35
N MET A 556 -0.14 -18.33 -8.96
CA MET A 556 0.33 -17.15 -9.69
C MET A 556 1.85 -16.97 -9.55
N LEU A 557 2.43 -17.17 -8.37
CA LEU A 557 3.88 -17.14 -8.15
C LEU A 557 4.60 -18.20 -8.99
N LEU A 558 4.07 -19.43 -9.05
CA LEU A 558 4.60 -20.50 -9.87
C LEU A 558 4.55 -20.13 -11.37
N SER A 559 3.49 -19.47 -11.82
CA SER A 559 3.35 -19.01 -13.20
C SER A 559 4.40 -17.95 -13.58
N CYS A 560 4.78 -17.07 -12.64
CA CYS A 560 5.87 -16.10 -12.79
C CYS A 560 7.26 -16.72 -12.60
N GLY A 561 7.37 -17.80 -11.81
CA GLY A 561 8.63 -18.48 -11.52
C GLY A 561 9.27 -19.10 -12.75
N VAL A 562 8.50 -19.69 -13.65
CA VAL A 562 9.03 -20.32 -14.89
C VAL A 562 9.68 -19.29 -15.82
N PRO A 563 9.04 -18.16 -16.18
CA PRO A 563 9.68 -17.09 -16.94
C PRO A 563 10.88 -16.48 -16.23
N ALA A 564 10.81 -16.29 -14.91
CA ALA A 564 11.92 -15.75 -14.14
C ALA A 564 13.16 -16.66 -14.19
N LEU A 565 12.99 -17.97 -13.98
CA LEU A 565 14.05 -18.97 -14.10
C LEU A 565 14.61 -19.02 -15.52
N TRP A 566 13.76 -18.89 -16.54
CA TRP A 566 14.22 -18.84 -17.92
C TRP A 566 15.03 -17.58 -18.22
N LEU A 567 14.63 -16.40 -17.72
CA LEU A 567 15.40 -15.17 -17.87
C LEU A 567 16.75 -15.27 -17.14
N LEU A 568 16.77 -15.82 -15.92
CA LEU A 568 17.99 -16.10 -15.18
C LEU A 568 18.90 -17.08 -15.94
N TRP A 569 18.32 -18.12 -16.54
CA TRP A 569 19.05 -19.05 -17.40
C TRP A 569 19.62 -18.34 -18.64
N GLN A 570 18.86 -17.47 -19.31
CA GLN A 570 19.36 -16.71 -20.45
C GLN A 570 20.50 -15.78 -20.07
N GLY A 571 20.38 -15.09 -18.93
CA GLY A 571 21.44 -14.23 -18.37
C GLY A 571 22.68 -15.03 -17.98
N GLY A 572 22.51 -16.15 -17.28
CA GLY A 572 23.61 -17.06 -16.93
C GLY A 572 24.29 -17.65 -18.16
N ALA A 573 23.51 -18.15 -19.12
CA ALA A 573 24.04 -18.65 -20.39
C ALA A 573 24.80 -17.57 -21.15
N MET A 574 24.34 -16.32 -21.13
CA MET A 574 25.06 -15.19 -21.71
C MET A 574 26.39 -14.92 -21.00
N LEU A 575 26.41 -14.98 -19.66
CA LEU A 575 27.60 -14.77 -18.84
C LEU A 575 28.63 -15.91 -18.91
N PHE A 576 28.19 -17.15 -19.10
CA PHE A 576 29.07 -18.33 -19.04
C PHE A 576 29.22 -19.04 -20.39
N SER A 577 28.76 -18.43 -21.50
CA SER A 577 28.91 -19.01 -22.83
C SER A 577 30.39 -19.20 -23.22
N PRO A 578 30.77 -20.37 -23.77
CA PRO A 578 32.08 -20.60 -24.35
C PRO A 578 32.33 -19.68 -25.56
N GLY A 579 33.59 -19.49 -25.92
CA GLY A 579 33.99 -18.54 -26.97
C GLY A 579 33.28 -18.74 -28.32
N SER A 580 32.99 -19.99 -28.69
CA SER A 580 32.33 -20.34 -29.96
C SER A 580 30.86 -19.92 -30.07
N SER A 581 30.17 -19.64 -28.97
CA SER A 581 28.79 -19.11 -28.98
C SER A 581 28.71 -17.65 -28.51
N ALA A 582 29.83 -17.06 -28.10
CA ALA A 582 29.88 -15.74 -27.49
C ALA A 582 29.53 -14.60 -28.46
N LEU A 583 29.83 -14.72 -29.77
CA LEU A 583 29.57 -13.66 -30.74
C LEU A 583 28.08 -13.27 -30.81
N GLY A 584 27.18 -14.25 -30.91
CA GLY A 584 25.73 -14.01 -30.92
C GLY A 584 25.22 -13.39 -29.61
N LYS A 585 25.83 -13.76 -28.48
CA LYS A 585 25.50 -13.20 -27.16
C LYS A 585 25.98 -11.75 -27.00
N VAL A 586 27.15 -11.40 -27.52
CA VAL A 586 27.65 -10.01 -27.56
C VAL A 586 26.73 -9.14 -28.43
N LEU A 587 26.34 -9.62 -29.61
CA LEU A 587 25.38 -8.91 -30.47
C LEU A 587 24.04 -8.70 -29.74
N LEU A 588 23.52 -9.75 -29.10
CA LEU A 588 22.31 -9.64 -28.28
C LEU A 588 22.44 -8.58 -27.19
N ALA A 589 23.58 -8.53 -26.48
CA ALA A 589 23.85 -7.53 -25.46
C ALA A 589 23.71 -6.10 -26.01
N ARG A 590 24.38 -5.82 -27.13
CA ARG A 590 24.41 -4.51 -27.76
C ARG A 590 23.05 -4.07 -28.27
N LYS A 591 22.29 -4.99 -28.86
CA LYS A 591 20.94 -4.70 -29.38
C LYS A 591 19.90 -4.49 -28.29
N LEU A 592 20.08 -5.08 -27.12
CA LEU A 592 19.20 -4.87 -25.97
C LEU A 592 19.55 -3.62 -25.16
N ALA A 593 20.81 -3.21 -25.13
CA ALA A 593 21.26 -2.12 -24.26
C ALA A 593 20.50 -0.80 -24.47
N TRP A 594 20.28 -0.39 -25.72
CA TRP A 594 19.52 0.83 -26.04
C TRP A 594 18.04 0.72 -25.66
N PRO A 595 17.27 -0.30 -26.09
CA PRO A 595 15.89 -0.48 -25.66
C PRO A 595 15.70 -0.55 -24.14
N VAL A 596 16.57 -1.28 -23.43
CA VAL A 596 16.52 -1.39 -21.96
C VAL A 596 16.79 -0.02 -21.32
N THR A 597 17.79 0.72 -21.79
CA THR A 597 18.09 2.06 -21.27
C THR A 597 16.95 3.04 -21.56
N GLY A 598 16.35 2.97 -22.75
CA GLY A 598 15.16 3.76 -23.10
C GLY A 598 13.97 3.45 -22.17
N LEU A 599 13.80 2.17 -21.80
CA LEU A 599 12.78 1.76 -20.83
C LEU A 599 13.08 2.32 -19.42
N CYS A 600 14.34 2.36 -18.99
CA CYS A 600 14.72 3.03 -17.74
C CYS A 600 14.31 4.51 -17.75
N VAL A 601 14.58 5.22 -18.84
CA VAL A 601 14.20 6.64 -18.98
C VAL A 601 12.67 6.80 -18.98
N LEU A 602 11.95 5.92 -19.66
CA LEU A 602 10.48 5.94 -19.69
C LEU A 602 9.86 5.71 -18.31
N LEU A 603 10.38 4.74 -17.54
CA LEU A 603 9.94 4.47 -16.17
C LEU A 603 10.27 5.64 -15.24
N LEU A 604 11.44 6.26 -15.39
CA LEU A 604 11.78 7.46 -14.63
C LEU A 604 10.83 8.62 -14.96
N ALA A 605 10.46 8.78 -16.23
CA ALA A 605 9.54 9.82 -16.68
C ALA A 605 8.08 9.57 -16.26
N SER A 606 7.66 8.32 -16.06
CA SER A 606 6.32 8.00 -15.57
C SER A 606 6.15 8.30 -14.07
N TYR A 607 7.23 8.27 -13.31
CA TYR A 607 7.23 8.54 -11.87
C TYR A 607 6.51 9.85 -11.46
N PRO A 608 6.86 11.04 -12.00
CA PRO A 608 6.16 12.28 -11.66
C PRO A 608 4.70 12.28 -12.11
N LEU A 609 4.34 11.56 -13.19
CA LEU A 609 2.96 11.44 -13.66
C LEU A 609 2.11 10.63 -12.68
N LEU A 610 2.66 9.53 -12.15
CA LEU A 610 1.99 8.72 -11.13
C LEU A 610 1.83 9.50 -9.82
N ARG A 611 2.84 10.29 -9.44
CA ARG A 611 2.76 11.18 -8.27
C ARG A 611 1.70 12.27 -8.45
N ALA A 612 1.60 12.86 -9.64
CA ALA A 612 0.54 13.82 -9.94
C ALA A 612 -0.85 13.16 -9.94
N ALA A 613 -0.95 11.91 -10.41
CA ALA A 613 -2.18 11.13 -10.36
C ALA A 613 -2.60 10.83 -8.92
N GLU A 614 -1.67 10.40 -8.06
CA GLU A 614 -1.92 10.18 -6.62
C GLU A 614 -2.48 11.45 -5.98
N LYS A 615 -1.79 12.59 -6.12
CA LYS A 615 -2.24 13.89 -5.58
C LYS A 615 -3.63 14.27 -6.05
N ARG A 616 -3.92 14.07 -7.35
CA ARG A 616 -5.23 14.36 -7.93
C ARG A 616 -6.33 13.49 -7.30
N TRP A 617 -6.09 12.20 -7.14
CA TRP A 617 -7.06 11.30 -6.54
C TRP A 617 -7.29 11.58 -5.05
N ILE A 618 -6.23 11.92 -4.32
CA ILE A 618 -6.29 12.35 -2.92
C ILE A 618 -7.12 13.63 -2.77
N ALA A 619 -6.94 14.60 -3.67
CA ALA A 619 -7.72 15.83 -3.67
C ALA A 619 -9.21 15.61 -3.96
N GLN A 620 -9.56 14.51 -4.64
CA GLN A 620 -10.95 14.12 -4.93
C GLN A 620 -11.57 13.22 -3.86
N ASP A 621 -10.76 12.71 -2.93
CA ASP A 621 -11.23 11.85 -1.86
C ASP A 621 -11.77 12.68 -0.70
N GLU A 622 -13.09 12.87 -0.70
CA GLU A 622 -13.87 13.53 0.35
C GLU A 622 -14.18 12.61 1.55
N LEU A 623 -14.07 11.29 1.38
CA LEU A 623 -14.47 10.35 2.43
C LEU A 623 -13.44 10.30 3.55
N THR A 624 -12.16 10.31 3.19
CA THR A 624 -11.04 10.19 4.15
C THR A 624 -10.44 11.53 4.55
N SER A 625 -10.93 12.64 3.97
CA SER A 625 -10.52 13.98 4.39
C SER A 625 -11.09 14.29 5.77
N ARG A 626 -10.23 14.76 6.69
CA ARG A 626 -10.66 15.27 8.00
C ARG A 626 -10.93 16.76 7.91
N ASP A 627 -12.12 17.17 8.36
CA ASP A 627 -12.49 18.58 8.48
C ASP A 627 -12.52 18.96 9.97
N PRO A 628 -11.78 20.01 10.39
CA PRO A 628 -11.93 20.58 11.72
C PRO A 628 -13.38 20.94 12.09
N ARG A 629 -14.20 21.35 11.12
CA ARG A 629 -15.60 21.72 11.33
C ARG A 629 -16.46 20.54 11.78
N ASP A 630 -16.07 19.32 11.44
CA ASP A 630 -16.75 18.08 11.78
C ASP A 630 -16.12 17.38 12.99
N GLY A 631 -15.54 18.15 13.92
CA GLY A 631 -14.90 17.61 15.13
C GLY A 631 -13.57 16.89 14.87
N GLY A 632 -12.96 17.11 13.69
CA GLY A 632 -11.75 16.41 13.26
C GLY A 632 -11.99 14.96 12.81
N LEU A 633 -13.25 14.60 12.56
CA LEU A 633 -13.65 13.34 11.93
C LEU A 633 -13.51 13.42 10.41
N THR A 634 -13.40 12.25 9.82
CA THR A 634 -13.61 12.06 8.39
C THR A 634 -15.11 12.06 8.08
N LYS A 635 -15.48 12.43 6.85
CA LYS A 635 -16.88 12.39 6.39
C LYS A 635 -17.48 10.99 6.52
N MET A 636 -16.68 9.95 6.31
CA MET A 636 -17.12 8.57 6.53
C MET A 636 -17.39 8.26 8.02
N GLU A 637 -16.49 8.65 8.92
CA GLU A 637 -16.69 8.52 10.37
C GLU A 637 -17.98 9.24 10.77
N GLN A 638 -18.18 10.48 10.32
CA GLN A 638 -19.37 11.26 10.61
C GLN A 638 -20.66 10.58 10.13
N ILE A 639 -20.73 10.15 8.87
CA ILE A 639 -21.90 9.42 8.34
C ILE A 639 -22.19 8.16 9.17
N THR A 640 -21.13 7.46 9.60
CA THR A 640 -21.25 6.26 10.43
C THR A 640 -21.84 6.59 11.80
N ILE A 641 -21.28 7.59 12.45
CA ILE A 641 -21.69 8.02 13.78
C ILE A 641 -23.14 8.52 13.74
N ASP A 642 -23.50 9.35 12.77
CA ASP A 642 -24.82 9.95 12.66
C ASP A 642 -25.90 8.89 12.41
N LYS A 643 -25.69 7.97 11.46
CA LYS A 643 -26.63 6.87 11.22
C LYS A 643 -26.79 5.98 12.43
N GLY A 644 -25.69 5.58 13.07
CA GLY A 644 -25.73 4.77 14.29
C GLY A 644 -26.43 5.49 15.44
N ARG A 645 -26.19 6.80 15.59
CA ARG A 645 -26.81 7.65 16.60
C ARG A 645 -28.31 7.81 16.37
N GLU A 646 -28.73 8.15 15.16
CA GLU A 646 -30.14 8.28 14.78
C GLU A 646 -30.92 6.99 15.08
N GLN A 647 -30.39 5.85 14.65
CA GLN A 647 -31.00 4.54 14.89
C GLN A 647 -31.12 4.22 16.39
N ARG A 648 -30.05 4.45 17.18
CA ARG A 648 -30.06 4.23 18.64
C ARG A 648 -30.98 5.19 19.38
N LEU A 649 -31.11 6.45 18.94
CA LEU A 649 -32.01 7.42 19.57
C LEU A 649 -33.47 7.10 19.25
N LYS A 650 -33.77 6.73 18.01
CA LYS A 650 -35.09 6.24 17.60
C LYS A 650 -35.50 5.00 18.41
N ALA A 651 -34.56 4.10 18.64
CA ALA A 651 -34.75 2.88 19.44
C ALA A 651 -35.22 3.17 20.88
N ILE A 652 -34.58 4.15 21.52
CA ILE A 652 -34.84 4.49 22.91
C ILE A 652 -36.16 5.28 23.08
N GLY A 653 -36.92 5.48 22.00
CA GLY A 653 -38.22 6.16 21.99
C GLY A 653 -38.09 7.66 22.20
N SER A 654 -36.99 8.26 21.75
CA SER A 654 -36.80 9.70 21.79
C SER A 654 -37.20 10.32 20.46
N ASP A 655 -38.39 10.91 20.38
CA ASP A 655 -38.70 11.92 19.37
C ASP A 655 -37.84 13.16 19.67
N VAL A 656 -36.56 13.10 19.34
CA VAL A 656 -35.63 14.22 19.47
C VAL A 656 -35.35 14.70 18.07
N ASP A 657 -35.90 15.88 17.78
CA ASP A 657 -35.58 16.68 16.61
C ASP A 657 -34.05 16.86 16.53
N PRO A 658 -33.38 16.44 15.43
CA PRO A 658 -31.92 16.39 15.35
C PRO A 658 -31.22 17.76 15.30
N GLY A 659 -31.94 18.87 15.50
CA GLY A 659 -31.38 20.22 15.51
C GLY A 659 -30.72 20.61 16.84
N TRP A 660 -29.54 20.05 17.15
CA TRP A 660 -28.61 20.57 18.17
C TRP A 660 -27.15 20.36 17.77
#